data_AF-A0A7C7CNC1-F1
#
_entry.id   AF-A0A7C7CNC1-F1
#
_cell.length_a   1.000
_cell.length_b   1.000
_cell.length_c   1.000
_cell.angle_alpha   90.00
_cell.angle_beta   90.00
_cell.angle_gamma   90.00
#
_symmetry.space_group_name_H-M   'P 1'
#
loop_
_entity.id
_entity.type
_entity.pdbx_description
1 polymer ?
#
loop_
_entity_poly.entity_id
_entity_poly.type
_entity_poly.pdbx_seq_one_letter_code
_entity_poly.pdbx_strand_id
1 'polypeptide(L)'
;NCTSSPIDYAVPANFSLGSMAGFFTYAEFLAHLDTMASKFPNLISARQQIDTITTHDGNPIYWLRISDNPNVDENEPEVLYTALHHAREPGSMSQLIFYMYYLLENYGIDSTITNLVDNTEMYFIPMINPDGYIHNETTDPGGGGMWRKNRKDNGDGTYGVDLNRNYGYFWGYDDNGSSPTTSSNVYRGTAPFSEPETQATKFMCEDHNFRLILNYHTYGNLFIYPWGYEYSLFTPDSAIFVEYAKIMTSYNLYTYGTGDQTVSYVVNGDSDDWMYGEQSSKPKSFSCTPEVGTASDGFWPASTRIIPQCKENVWQNLTMARLAGKYAIAEDLSPSYIAQTSGYLPFNIRRLGLDSPATYTVAIIPLGTNIDSIGDPISFAGMSLLEDRVDSFYYALDPSTVDGQDFSFVITLNNGLYVTSDTITKTLGQLTSSFFDNADNMNSWNTGQWETSTSVYYTASASITDSETGDYNNNTNIAVTLSNPIDLTAAMKANLTFWARWELEPGYDYTQVEASTDGGSVWTPLCGKYTKPGSGYQDPGNPVYDGFQSNWVFEEVDLNDYVGESILIRFNLQSDNWTTADGYYFDELNVNAIDNNLALNVASVDGTCGNDDGIAVAMVTGGVQPYTIQWDDPGSSTTDSITGLAVGLYSVTITDNLGLSLMDSAEIIDPGAPALGLVVSSVSCFGGNDGGIYPSASGGTPPYTYSWTPGGPLSTSIPAGTYIVVVTDSNGCAASITTNIPEPTAIQSNAAVFSDSNNTGVGAIIHNTSGGTSPYTYLWTPGGETTEDISGLVAGTYSILITDDHGCSITQVYVVGNILGIADFSAHLGYSINPNPSSGNFVLELERRQKLIVLQVSDLLGRIILEEEIHGAKSHVIDLTAQPTGVYFLKLRTEDGSAIRKLVLY
;
A
#
# COMPACT_ATOMS: atom_id res chain seq x y z
N ASN A 1 -11.97 -24.21 6.56
CA ASN A 1 -11.37 -25.55 6.77
C ASN A 1 -10.88 -25.79 8.20
N CYS A 2 -10.29 -24.82 8.92
CA CYS A 2 -9.87 -25.05 10.33
C CYS A 2 -10.87 -24.58 11.38
N THR A 3 -11.80 -23.70 10.99
CA THR A 3 -12.92 -23.24 11.81
C THR A 3 -14.21 -24.01 11.55
N SER A 4 -14.18 -25.02 10.67
CA SER A 4 -15.28 -25.98 10.56
C SER A 4 -15.29 -26.83 11.82
N SER A 5 -15.74 -26.22 12.91
CA SER A 5 -16.36 -26.96 14.00
C SER A 5 -17.34 -27.96 13.36
N PRO A 6 -17.51 -29.15 13.96
CA PRO A 6 -18.59 -30.03 13.57
C PRO A 6 -19.86 -29.19 13.40
N ILE A 7 -20.55 -29.30 12.27
CA ILE A 7 -21.79 -28.55 12.08
C ILE A 7 -22.69 -28.92 13.25
N ASP A 8 -22.96 -27.97 14.13
CA ASP A 8 -23.78 -28.22 15.30
C ASP A 8 -25.25 -28.19 14.90
N TYR A 9 -25.68 -29.28 14.27
CA TYR A 9 -27.06 -29.45 13.84
C TYR A 9 -28.00 -29.31 15.04
N ALA A 10 -29.06 -28.51 14.88
CA ALA A 10 -30.08 -28.36 15.91
C ALA A 10 -30.73 -29.73 16.20
N VAL A 11 -31.02 -30.00 17.47
CA VAL A 11 -31.80 -31.19 17.84
C VAL A 11 -33.23 -30.98 17.35
N PRO A 12 -33.81 -31.90 16.56
CA PRO A 12 -35.21 -31.79 16.15
C PRO A 12 -36.13 -31.72 17.36
N ALA A 13 -37.13 -30.84 17.31
CA ALA A 13 -38.07 -30.57 18.39
C ALA A 13 -38.91 -31.80 18.77
N ASN A 14 -39.15 -32.73 17.84
CA ASN A 14 -39.88 -33.97 18.11
C ASN A 14 -38.97 -35.18 18.38
N PHE A 15 -37.65 -35.01 18.36
CA PHE A 15 -36.72 -36.05 18.77
C PHE A 15 -36.51 -36.04 20.29
N SER A 16 -36.55 -37.22 20.90
CA SER A 16 -36.25 -37.42 22.32
C SER A 16 -35.47 -38.72 22.51
N LEU A 17 -34.72 -38.84 23.60
CA LEU A 17 -34.10 -40.11 23.98
C LEU A 17 -35.18 -41.11 24.46
N GLY A 18 -34.97 -42.40 24.18
CA GLY A 18 -35.87 -43.47 24.61
C GLY A 18 -35.62 -43.95 26.03
N SER A 19 -36.49 -44.85 26.53
CA SER A 19 -36.44 -45.31 27.92
C SER A 19 -35.44 -46.44 28.18
N MET A 20 -34.85 -47.05 27.14
CA MET A 20 -33.90 -48.16 27.23
C MET A 20 -32.46 -47.62 27.21
N ALA A 21 -31.97 -47.13 28.36
CA ALA A 21 -30.69 -46.43 28.50
C ALA A 21 -30.49 -45.21 27.57
N GLY A 22 -31.58 -44.55 27.18
CA GLY A 22 -31.55 -43.45 26.21
C GLY A 22 -31.87 -43.88 24.77
N PHE A 23 -31.87 -45.19 24.48
CA PHE A 23 -32.34 -45.76 23.22
C PHE A 23 -33.81 -46.17 23.29
N PHE A 24 -34.44 -46.38 22.14
CA PHE A 24 -35.87 -46.66 22.03
C PHE A 24 -36.18 -48.13 22.32
N THR A 25 -37.20 -48.41 23.14
CA THR A 25 -37.89 -49.71 23.05
C THR A 25 -38.50 -49.89 21.66
N TYR A 26 -38.82 -51.12 21.25
CA TYR A 26 -39.49 -51.39 19.98
C TYR A 26 -40.81 -50.62 19.86
N ALA A 27 -41.56 -50.51 20.95
CA ALA A 27 -42.81 -49.74 21.00
C ALA A 27 -42.57 -48.22 20.81
N GLU A 28 -41.54 -47.64 21.44
CA GLU A 28 -41.17 -46.24 21.26
C GLU A 28 -40.68 -45.95 19.84
N PHE A 29 -39.87 -46.85 19.26
CA PHE A 29 -39.43 -46.78 17.87
C PHE A 29 -40.64 -46.71 16.92
N LEU A 30 -41.58 -47.63 17.06
CA LEU A 30 -42.81 -47.64 16.26
C LEU A 30 -43.63 -46.35 16.45
N ALA A 31 -43.71 -45.83 17.69
CA ALA A 31 -44.40 -44.58 17.97
C ALA A 31 -43.75 -43.36 17.30
N HIS A 32 -42.41 -43.32 17.18
CA HIS A 32 -41.73 -42.27 16.44
C HIS A 32 -42.12 -42.26 14.96
N LEU A 33 -42.11 -43.43 14.30
CA LEU A 33 -42.52 -43.56 12.91
C LEU A 33 -43.97 -43.11 12.66
N ASP A 34 -44.88 -43.55 13.53
CA ASP A 34 -46.30 -43.17 13.43
C ASP A 34 -46.50 -41.67 13.69
N THR A 35 -45.70 -41.09 14.59
CA THR A 35 -45.71 -39.66 14.90
C THR A 35 -45.22 -38.83 13.71
N MET A 36 -44.17 -39.26 13.02
CA MET A 36 -43.67 -38.58 11.81
C MET A 36 -44.75 -38.56 10.72
N ALA A 37 -45.34 -39.71 10.39
CA ALA A 37 -46.40 -39.81 9.37
C ALA A 37 -47.64 -39.00 9.73
N SER A 38 -47.98 -38.90 11.02
CA SER A 38 -49.09 -38.07 11.51
C SER A 38 -48.81 -36.57 11.39
N LYS A 39 -47.60 -36.12 11.73
CA LYS A 39 -47.22 -34.70 11.75
C LYS A 39 -46.87 -34.15 10.36
N PHE A 40 -46.29 -34.99 9.51
CA PHE A 40 -45.78 -34.59 8.20
C PHE A 40 -46.35 -35.47 7.08
N PRO A 41 -47.69 -35.60 6.96
CA PRO A 41 -48.33 -36.60 6.09
C PRO A 41 -48.06 -36.38 4.59
N ASN A 42 -47.59 -35.19 4.21
CA ASN A 42 -47.23 -34.85 2.83
C ASN A 42 -45.74 -35.03 2.55
N LEU A 43 -44.91 -35.34 3.55
CA LEU A 43 -43.45 -35.43 3.39
C LEU A 43 -42.88 -36.80 3.77
N ILE A 44 -43.65 -37.63 4.48
CA ILE A 44 -43.27 -39.01 4.79
C ILE A 44 -44.47 -39.95 4.62
N SER A 45 -44.20 -41.16 4.12
CA SER A 45 -45.19 -42.23 4.03
C SER A 45 -45.53 -42.79 5.42
N ALA A 46 -46.69 -43.42 5.57
CA ALA A 46 -46.89 -44.32 6.69
C ALA A 46 -45.86 -45.48 6.61
N ARG A 47 -45.50 -46.07 7.75
CA ARG A 47 -44.65 -47.27 7.74
C ARG A 47 -45.35 -48.41 7.00
N GLN A 48 -44.61 -49.10 6.14
CA GLN A 48 -45.10 -50.23 5.35
C GLN A 48 -44.25 -51.45 5.63
N GLN A 49 -44.89 -52.63 5.69
CA GLN A 49 -44.15 -53.89 5.75
C GLN A 49 -43.48 -54.14 4.40
N ILE A 50 -42.24 -54.64 4.41
CA ILE A 50 -41.55 -55.08 3.19
C ILE A 50 -42.19 -56.37 2.67
N ASP A 51 -42.90 -56.26 1.55
CA ASP A 51 -43.71 -57.35 0.96
C ASP A 51 -44.60 -58.03 2.04
N THR A 52 -44.68 -59.36 2.02
CA THR A 52 -45.38 -60.20 3.00
C THR A 52 -44.42 -60.89 3.95
N ILE A 53 -43.15 -60.46 3.94
CA ILE A 53 -42.05 -61.10 4.68
C ILE A 53 -42.11 -60.69 6.14
N THR A 54 -42.01 -61.68 7.04
CA THR A 54 -41.89 -61.48 8.48
C THR A 54 -40.66 -62.22 9.00
N THR A 55 -40.11 -61.76 10.10
CA THR A 55 -38.99 -62.40 10.79
C THR A 55 -39.36 -63.78 11.36
N HIS A 56 -38.40 -64.48 11.96
CA HIS A 56 -38.62 -65.81 12.55
C HIS A 56 -39.64 -65.80 13.69
N ASP A 57 -39.70 -64.73 14.49
CA ASP A 57 -40.71 -64.55 15.55
C ASP A 57 -42.01 -63.89 15.03
N GLY A 58 -42.11 -63.66 13.72
CA GLY A 58 -43.31 -63.13 13.06
C GLY A 58 -43.45 -61.61 13.10
N ASN A 59 -42.39 -60.88 13.42
CA ASN A 59 -42.39 -59.41 13.42
C ASN A 59 -42.26 -58.87 11.98
N PRO A 60 -43.02 -57.82 11.61
CA PRO A 60 -42.81 -57.12 10.34
C PRO A 60 -41.49 -56.34 10.32
N ILE A 61 -40.88 -56.24 9.15
CA ILE A 61 -39.78 -55.32 8.86
C ILE A 61 -40.37 -54.13 8.11
N TYR A 62 -40.15 -52.93 8.65
CA TYR A 62 -40.81 -51.72 8.15
C TYR A 62 -39.88 -50.85 7.32
N TRP A 63 -40.41 -50.32 6.23
CA TRP A 63 -39.80 -49.24 5.46
C TRP A 63 -40.72 -48.00 5.41
N LEU A 64 -40.11 -46.85 5.14
CA LEU A 64 -40.77 -45.56 4.92
C LEU A 64 -40.04 -44.80 3.81
N ARG A 65 -40.72 -43.84 3.18
CA ARG A 65 -40.10 -42.90 2.25
C ARG A 65 -40.36 -41.46 2.65
N ILE A 66 -39.32 -40.64 2.59
CA ILE A 66 -39.38 -39.17 2.68
C ILE A 66 -39.14 -38.59 1.29
N SER A 67 -40.07 -37.78 0.80
CA SER A 67 -40.10 -37.08 -0.50
C SER A 67 -41.26 -36.07 -0.46
N ASP A 68 -41.36 -35.13 -1.39
CA ASP A 68 -42.48 -34.18 -1.51
C ASP A 68 -43.82 -34.85 -1.88
N ASN A 69 -43.78 -36.03 -2.53
CA ASN A 69 -44.96 -36.87 -2.77
C ASN A 69 -44.73 -38.30 -2.26
N PRO A 70 -44.62 -38.51 -0.95
CA PRO A 70 -44.02 -39.71 -0.36
C PRO A 70 -44.83 -41.01 -0.59
N ASN A 71 -46.05 -40.92 -1.14
CA ASN A 71 -46.91 -42.07 -1.46
C ASN A 71 -46.99 -42.38 -2.97
N VAL A 72 -46.28 -41.62 -3.82
CA VAL A 72 -46.21 -41.82 -5.28
C VAL A 72 -44.76 -42.08 -5.64
N ASP A 73 -44.51 -43.09 -6.48
CA ASP A 73 -43.19 -43.35 -7.05
C ASP A 73 -42.96 -42.40 -8.24
N GLU A 74 -41.98 -41.53 -8.09
CA GLU A 74 -41.62 -40.47 -9.02
C GLU A 74 -40.28 -40.77 -9.72
N ASN A 75 -40.05 -40.11 -10.86
CA ASN A 75 -38.78 -40.28 -11.56
C ASN A 75 -37.68 -39.40 -10.94
N GLU A 76 -37.37 -39.69 -9.68
CA GLU A 76 -36.32 -39.05 -8.88
C GLU A 76 -35.20 -40.05 -8.56
N PRO A 77 -34.00 -39.57 -8.23
CA PRO A 77 -32.96 -40.43 -7.66
C PRO A 77 -33.45 -41.07 -6.34
N GLU A 78 -33.29 -42.38 -6.23
CA GLU A 78 -33.61 -43.12 -5.01
C GLU A 78 -32.35 -43.41 -4.18
N VAL A 79 -32.46 -43.28 -2.86
CA VAL A 79 -31.42 -43.66 -1.91
C VAL A 79 -31.99 -44.46 -0.75
N LEU A 80 -31.18 -45.34 -0.15
CA LEU A 80 -31.60 -46.20 0.96
C LEU A 80 -30.72 -46.00 2.20
N TYR A 81 -31.35 -45.82 3.35
CA TYR A 81 -30.71 -45.82 4.67
C TYR A 81 -31.22 -46.98 5.50
N THR A 82 -30.33 -47.80 6.04
CA THR A 82 -30.71 -48.93 6.89
C THR A 82 -29.97 -48.91 8.22
N ALA A 83 -30.54 -49.57 9.23
CA ALA A 83 -29.89 -49.74 10.53
C ALA A 83 -30.29 -51.07 11.20
N LEU A 84 -29.56 -51.43 12.26
CA LEU A 84 -29.81 -52.62 13.08
C LEU A 84 -29.82 -53.94 12.28
N HIS A 85 -28.84 -54.17 11.41
CA HIS A 85 -28.53 -55.55 11.02
C HIS A 85 -28.10 -56.36 12.26
N HIS A 86 -27.34 -55.74 13.16
CA HIS A 86 -27.01 -56.32 14.46
C HIS A 86 -27.85 -55.70 15.58
N ALA A 87 -28.47 -56.56 16.38
CA ALA A 87 -29.44 -56.16 17.39
C ALA A 87 -28.89 -55.37 18.58
N ARG A 88 -27.58 -55.40 18.82
CA ARG A 88 -26.92 -54.70 19.94
C ARG A 88 -26.48 -53.28 19.58
N GLU A 89 -26.80 -52.79 18.38
CA GLU A 89 -26.22 -51.55 17.82
C GLU A 89 -27.28 -50.42 17.73
N PRO A 90 -27.99 -50.05 18.82
CA PRO A 90 -29.11 -49.12 18.77
C PRO A 90 -28.73 -47.70 18.32
N GLY A 91 -27.46 -47.32 18.44
CA GLY A 91 -26.95 -46.04 17.93
C GLY A 91 -27.17 -45.87 16.42
N SER A 92 -27.08 -46.97 15.65
CA SER A 92 -27.34 -46.97 14.21
C SER A 92 -28.77 -46.51 13.88
N MET A 93 -29.77 -46.99 14.64
CA MET A 93 -31.18 -46.62 14.47
C MET A 93 -31.45 -45.21 14.99
N SER A 94 -30.92 -44.84 16.17
CA SER A 94 -31.21 -43.54 16.78
C SER A 94 -30.77 -42.37 15.91
N GLN A 95 -29.62 -42.46 15.25
CA GLN A 95 -29.18 -41.40 14.33
C GLN A 95 -30.06 -41.32 13.07
N LEU A 96 -30.60 -42.43 12.56
CA LEU A 96 -31.56 -42.40 11.45
C LEU A 96 -32.87 -41.72 11.87
N ILE A 97 -33.43 -42.08 13.02
CA ILE A 97 -34.64 -41.44 13.54
C ILE A 97 -34.42 -39.94 13.76
N PHE A 98 -33.24 -39.54 14.25
CA PHE A 98 -32.85 -38.13 14.34
C PHE A 98 -32.82 -37.46 12.98
N TYR A 99 -32.13 -38.06 11.99
CA TYR A 99 -32.01 -37.52 10.64
C TYR A 99 -33.36 -37.38 9.94
N MET A 100 -34.25 -38.37 10.09
CA MET A 100 -35.61 -38.31 9.55
C MET A 100 -36.40 -37.12 10.13
N TYR A 101 -36.37 -36.89 11.46
CA TYR A 101 -36.99 -35.68 12.01
C TYR A 101 -36.29 -34.41 11.53
N TYR A 102 -34.97 -34.42 11.40
CA TYR A 102 -34.20 -33.27 10.95
C TYR A 102 -34.61 -32.84 9.53
N LEU A 103 -34.79 -33.79 8.60
CA LEU A 103 -35.33 -33.51 7.27
C LEU A 103 -36.73 -32.89 7.35
N LEU A 104 -37.65 -33.55 8.07
CA LEU A 104 -39.06 -33.17 8.11
C LEU A 104 -39.30 -31.81 8.77
N GLU A 105 -38.57 -31.50 9.84
CA GLU A 105 -38.74 -30.26 10.59
C GLU A 105 -38.08 -29.04 9.94
N ASN A 106 -37.07 -29.27 9.09
CA ASN A 106 -36.37 -28.19 8.38
C ASN A 106 -36.85 -28.02 6.93
N TYR A 107 -37.76 -28.86 6.44
CA TYR A 107 -38.42 -28.66 5.16
C TYR A 107 -39.20 -27.32 5.14
N GLY A 108 -38.96 -26.49 4.13
CA GLY A 108 -39.49 -25.14 4.01
C GLY A 108 -38.76 -24.07 4.85
N ILE A 109 -37.75 -24.45 5.63
CA ILE A 109 -36.91 -23.54 6.43
C ILE A 109 -35.50 -23.50 5.83
N ASP A 110 -34.90 -24.67 5.64
CA ASP A 110 -33.60 -24.83 4.98
C ASP A 110 -33.83 -25.14 3.50
N SER A 111 -33.30 -24.29 2.62
CA SER A 111 -33.47 -24.44 1.17
C SER A 111 -32.79 -25.68 0.61
N THR A 112 -31.71 -26.15 1.23
CA THR A 112 -31.00 -27.35 0.81
C THR A 112 -31.82 -28.59 1.15
N ILE A 113 -32.39 -28.66 2.35
CA ILE A 113 -33.26 -29.76 2.77
C ILE A 113 -34.54 -29.78 1.94
N THR A 114 -35.14 -28.61 1.73
CA THR A 114 -36.33 -28.47 0.88
C THR A 114 -36.04 -29.03 -0.51
N ASN A 115 -34.92 -28.63 -1.12
CA ASN A 115 -34.55 -29.14 -2.43
C ASN A 115 -34.32 -30.66 -2.45
N LEU A 116 -33.64 -31.21 -1.44
CA LEU A 116 -33.39 -32.64 -1.37
C LEU A 116 -34.70 -33.44 -1.28
N VAL A 117 -35.64 -33.02 -0.43
CA VAL A 117 -36.94 -33.68 -0.30
C VAL A 117 -37.78 -33.54 -1.57
N ASP A 118 -37.70 -32.40 -2.27
CA ASP A 118 -38.43 -32.13 -3.51
C ASP A 118 -37.84 -32.81 -4.76
N ASN A 119 -36.67 -33.46 -4.66
CA ASN A 119 -35.94 -33.97 -5.83
C ASN A 119 -35.22 -35.31 -5.57
N THR A 120 -35.51 -35.99 -4.46
CA THR A 120 -34.89 -37.26 -4.07
C THR A 120 -35.87 -38.08 -3.27
N GLU A 121 -36.06 -39.34 -3.66
CA GLU A 121 -36.79 -40.31 -2.86
C GLU A 121 -35.86 -40.98 -1.85
N MET A 122 -36.01 -40.62 -0.57
CA MET A 122 -35.20 -41.15 0.52
C MET A 122 -35.94 -42.28 1.24
N TYR A 123 -35.46 -43.51 1.08
CA TYR A 123 -36.03 -44.71 1.70
C TYR A 123 -35.29 -45.07 2.99
N PHE A 124 -36.04 -45.51 3.99
CA PHE A 124 -35.52 -45.85 5.31
C PHE A 124 -36.00 -47.23 5.74
N ILE A 125 -35.08 -48.09 6.18
CA ILE A 125 -35.33 -49.33 6.93
C ILE A 125 -34.64 -49.20 8.29
N PRO A 126 -35.24 -48.51 9.27
CA PRO A 126 -34.53 -48.17 10.51
C PRO A 126 -34.24 -49.37 11.43
N MET A 127 -34.86 -50.52 11.16
CA MET A 127 -34.65 -51.74 11.95
C MET A 127 -34.81 -52.99 11.08
N ILE A 128 -33.69 -53.57 10.66
CA ILE A 128 -33.68 -54.84 9.89
C ILE A 128 -33.91 -56.05 10.80
N ASN A 129 -33.40 -56.03 12.04
CA ASN A 129 -33.43 -57.17 12.97
C ASN A 129 -34.33 -56.92 14.20
N PRO A 130 -35.67 -56.85 14.05
CA PRO A 130 -36.56 -56.60 15.17
C PRO A 130 -36.53 -57.71 16.21
N ASP A 131 -36.43 -58.98 15.81
CA ASP A 131 -36.43 -60.11 16.76
C ASP A 131 -35.22 -60.05 17.70
N GLY A 132 -34.02 -59.84 17.15
CA GLY A 132 -32.82 -59.72 17.94
C GLY A 132 -32.88 -58.50 18.87
N TYR A 133 -33.45 -57.38 18.38
CA TYR A 133 -33.59 -56.16 19.15
C TYR A 133 -34.55 -56.32 20.34
N ILE A 134 -35.73 -56.89 20.07
CA ILE A 134 -36.74 -57.21 21.09
C ILE A 134 -36.19 -58.22 22.10
N HIS A 135 -35.34 -59.15 21.66
CA HIS A 135 -34.65 -60.04 22.59
C HIS A 135 -33.76 -59.27 23.57
N ASN A 136 -32.92 -58.34 23.09
CA ASN A 136 -32.11 -57.46 23.94
C ASN A 136 -32.99 -56.61 24.88
N GLU A 137 -34.08 -56.03 24.38
CA GLU A 137 -35.04 -55.28 25.20
C GLU A 137 -35.64 -56.16 26.31
N THR A 138 -35.96 -57.41 26.00
CA THR A 138 -36.59 -58.34 26.94
C THR A 138 -35.61 -58.84 28.01
N THR A 139 -34.36 -59.14 27.61
CA THR A 139 -33.34 -59.66 28.54
C THR A 139 -32.70 -58.56 29.36
N ASP A 140 -32.56 -57.37 28.79
CA ASP A 140 -31.86 -56.23 29.35
C ASP A 140 -32.73 -54.95 29.22
N PRO A 141 -33.90 -54.88 29.90
CA PRO A 141 -34.87 -53.79 29.73
C PRO A 141 -34.36 -52.42 30.20
N GLY A 142 -33.26 -52.38 30.95
CA GLY A 142 -32.56 -51.15 31.31
C GLY A 142 -31.58 -50.67 30.25
N GLY A 143 -31.46 -51.36 29.11
CA GLY A 143 -30.40 -51.21 28.10
C GLY A 143 -29.17 -52.06 28.39
N GLY A 144 -28.27 -52.15 27.41
CA GLY A 144 -27.02 -52.91 27.50
C GLY A 144 -27.05 -54.31 26.88
N GLY A 145 -28.14 -54.69 26.21
CA GLY A 145 -28.27 -56.01 25.58
C GLY A 145 -27.22 -56.26 24.50
N MET A 146 -26.53 -57.40 24.59
CA MET A 146 -25.36 -57.73 23.75
C MET A 146 -25.63 -58.76 22.65
N TRP A 147 -26.89 -59.17 22.47
CA TRP A 147 -27.27 -60.07 21.38
C TRP A 147 -27.04 -59.40 20.03
N ARG A 148 -26.31 -60.08 19.13
CA ARG A 148 -25.93 -59.56 17.82
C ARG A 148 -26.84 -60.05 16.68
N LYS A 149 -27.01 -61.36 16.59
CA LYS A 149 -27.62 -62.07 15.46
C LYS A 149 -29.15 -61.88 15.41
N ASN A 150 -29.83 -62.42 14.40
CA ASN A 150 -31.29 -62.60 14.48
C ASN A 150 -31.67 -63.69 15.51
N ARG A 151 -32.93 -64.15 15.51
CA ARG A 151 -33.45 -65.08 16.52
C ARG A 151 -33.83 -66.48 16.01
N LYS A 152 -33.43 -66.84 14.79
CA LYS A 152 -33.62 -68.19 14.24
C LYS A 152 -33.20 -69.29 15.22
N ASP A 153 -34.07 -70.27 15.48
CA ASP A 153 -33.67 -71.50 16.16
C ASP A 153 -32.91 -72.40 15.16
N ASN A 154 -31.63 -72.67 15.45
CA ASN A 154 -30.79 -73.49 14.58
C ASN A 154 -31.02 -75.01 14.78
N GLY A 155 -31.85 -75.41 15.74
CA GLY A 155 -32.19 -76.81 16.02
C GLY A 155 -31.14 -77.60 16.80
N ASP A 156 -30.05 -76.94 17.23
CA ASP A 156 -28.93 -77.52 17.99
C ASP A 156 -28.72 -76.87 19.35
N GLY A 157 -29.68 -76.04 19.80
CA GLY A 157 -29.61 -75.28 21.04
C GLY A 157 -28.90 -73.92 20.91
N THR A 158 -28.33 -73.61 19.74
CA THR A 158 -27.87 -72.26 19.41
C THR A 158 -28.96 -71.49 18.67
N TYR A 159 -28.82 -70.16 18.66
CA TYR A 159 -29.76 -69.28 17.98
C TYR A 159 -29.04 -68.26 17.12
N GLY A 160 -29.72 -67.85 16.06
CA GLY A 160 -29.43 -66.71 15.23
C GLY A 160 -28.40 -66.95 14.15
N VAL A 161 -28.52 -66.15 13.10
CA VAL A 161 -27.58 -65.96 11.99
C VAL A 161 -27.14 -64.49 12.00
N ASP A 162 -25.86 -64.25 11.71
CA ASP A 162 -25.35 -62.89 11.50
C ASP A 162 -25.88 -62.40 10.15
N LEU A 163 -26.81 -61.44 10.21
CA LEU A 163 -27.46 -60.91 9.01
C LEU A 163 -26.45 -60.25 8.07
N ASN A 164 -25.41 -59.61 8.60
CA ASN A 164 -24.36 -58.98 7.77
C ASN A 164 -23.27 -59.99 7.37
N ARG A 165 -23.57 -61.29 7.38
CA ARG A 165 -22.81 -62.39 6.75
C ARG A 165 -23.70 -63.27 5.87
N ASN A 166 -24.97 -62.92 5.69
CA ASN A 166 -25.97 -63.73 5.02
C ASN A 166 -26.33 -63.26 3.61
N TYR A 167 -25.68 -62.23 3.07
CA TYR A 167 -25.89 -61.76 1.69
C TYR A 167 -25.15 -62.62 0.67
N GLY A 168 -25.52 -62.51 -0.61
CA GLY A 168 -25.16 -63.49 -1.64
C GLY A 168 -23.82 -63.32 -2.35
N TYR A 169 -23.20 -62.14 -2.30
CA TYR A 169 -21.97 -61.87 -3.03
C TYR A 169 -20.77 -62.40 -2.25
N PHE A 170 -20.03 -63.33 -2.86
CA PHE A 170 -18.95 -64.09 -2.19
C PHE A 170 -19.34 -64.70 -0.83
N TRP A 171 -20.61 -65.13 -0.68
CA TRP A 171 -21.08 -65.76 0.56
C TRP A 171 -20.24 -66.98 0.93
N GLY A 172 -19.62 -66.94 2.12
CA GLY A 172 -18.83 -68.06 2.62
C GLY A 172 -17.62 -68.41 1.75
N TYR A 173 -17.03 -67.40 1.11
CA TYR A 173 -15.95 -67.50 0.11
C TYR A 173 -14.82 -68.48 0.48
N ASP A 174 -14.26 -68.33 1.68
CA ASP A 174 -13.05 -69.05 2.12
C ASP A 174 -13.12 -69.49 3.60
N ASP A 175 -14.30 -69.39 4.22
CA ASP A 175 -14.53 -69.56 5.66
C ASP A 175 -13.75 -68.58 6.57
N ASN A 176 -13.12 -67.56 6.00
CA ASN A 176 -12.54 -66.43 6.73
C ASN A 176 -13.55 -65.27 6.73
N GLY A 177 -13.56 -64.41 7.75
CA GLY A 177 -14.54 -63.30 7.83
C GLY A 177 -16.00 -63.68 8.12
N SER A 178 -16.41 -64.94 7.90
CA SER A 178 -17.69 -65.51 8.34
C SER A 178 -17.55 -67.00 8.69
N SER A 179 -18.43 -67.53 9.55
CA SER A 179 -18.32 -68.90 10.06
C SER A 179 -19.47 -69.80 9.60
N PRO A 180 -19.23 -71.09 9.32
CA PRO A 180 -20.30 -72.08 9.09
C PRO A 180 -20.84 -72.67 10.41
N THR A 181 -20.26 -72.32 11.55
CA THR A 181 -20.62 -72.87 12.87
C THR A 181 -21.72 -72.03 13.52
N THR A 182 -22.84 -72.68 13.86
CA THR A 182 -24.06 -72.07 14.42
C THR A 182 -23.85 -71.29 15.73
N SER A 183 -22.89 -71.71 16.55
CA SER A 183 -22.51 -71.02 17.80
C SER A 183 -21.66 -69.77 17.60
N SER A 184 -21.15 -69.52 16.40
CA SER A 184 -20.35 -68.33 16.10
C SER A 184 -21.21 -67.06 16.09
N ASN A 185 -20.60 -65.94 16.52
CA ASN A 185 -21.19 -64.61 16.41
C ASN A 185 -21.31 -64.12 14.97
N VAL A 186 -20.48 -64.66 14.07
CA VAL A 186 -20.45 -64.37 12.63
C VAL A 186 -20.94 -65.58 11.83
N TYR A 187 -21.88 -66.36 12.38
CA TYR A 187 -22.47 -67.49 11.68
C TYR A 187 -23.25 -67.01 10.45
N ARG A 188 -22.86 -67.47 9.26
CA ARG A 188 -23.36 -66.96 7.96
C ARG A 188 -24.72 -67.50 7.51
N GLY A 189 -25.29 -68.46 8.24
CA GLY A 189 -26.51 -69.17 7.85
C GLY A 189 -26.25 -70.41 6.99
N THR A 190 -27.32 -71.02 6.47
CA THR A 190 -27.25 -72.29 5.73
C THR A 190 -27.08 -72.10 4.22
N ALA A 191 -27.39 -70.90 3.73
CA ALA A 191 -27.29 -70.49 2.34
C ALA A 191 -27.26 -68.95 2.30
N PRO A 192 -26.80 -68.32 1.21
CA PRO A 192 -27.03 -66.90 1.00
C PRO A 192 -28.54 -66.61 1.03
N PHE A 193 -28.92 -65.52 1.68
CA PHE A 193 -30.30 -65.11 1.94
C PHE A 193 -31.15 -66.21 2.59
N SER A 194 -30.56 -66.99 3.51
CA SER A 194 -31.34 -67.99 4.27
C SER A 194 -32.28 -67.37 5.30
N GLU A 195 -32.09 -66.10 5.62
CA GLU A 195 -32.83 -65.39 6.65
C GLU A 195 -33.91 -64.47 6.05
N PRO A 196 -35.13 -64.43 6.62
CA PRO A 196 -36.20 -63.58 6.11
C PRO A 196 -35.81 -62.09 6.15
N GLU A 197 -34.99 -61.67 7.12
CA GLU A 197 -34.55 -60.28 7.23
C GLU A 197 -33.70 -59.84 6.04
N THR A 198 -32.73 -60.65 5.63
CA THR A 198 -31.91 -60.34 4.44
C THR A 198 -32.68 -60.55 3.14
N GLN A 199 -33.67 -61.45 3.10
CA GLN A 199 -34.58 -61.58 1.96
C GLN A 199 -35.45 -60.31 1.77
N ALA A 200 -35.89 -59.68 2.86
CA ALA A 200 -36.62 -58.42 2.80
C ALA A 200 -35.75 -57.28 2.24
N THR A 201 -34.52 -57.13 2.74
CA THR A 201 -33.59 -56.12 2.18
C THR A 201 -33.25 -56.41 0.72
N LYS A 202 -33.06 -57.68 0.36
CA LYS A 202 -32.88 -58.10 -1.04
C LYS A 202 -34.06 -57.69 -1.91
N PHE A 203 -35.29 -57.95 -1.45
CA PHE A 203 -36.50 -57.55 -2.16
C PHE A 203 -36.52 -56.04 -2.43
N MET A 204 -36.26 -55.21 -1.40
CA MET A 204 -36.19 -53.76 -1.58
C MET A 204 -35.18 -53.36 -2.64
N CYS A 205 -33.96 -53.93 -2.61
CA CYS A 205 -32.93 -53.60 -3.59
C CYS A 205 -33.22 -54.11 -5.01
N GLU A 206 -34.09 -55.11 -5.17
CA GLU A 206 -34.51 -55.64 -6.47
C GLU A 206 -35.75 -54.93 -7.03
N ASP A 207 -36.60 -54.37 -6.17
CA ASP A 207 -37.83 -53.64 -6.55
C ASP A 207 -37.58 -52.14 -6.81
N HIS A 208 -36.46 -51.60 -6.31
CA HIS A 208 -36.11 -50.18 -6.36
C HIS A 208 -34.78 -49.91 -7.07
N ASN A 209 -34.61 -48.69 -7.59
CA ASN A 209 -33.38 -48.27 -8.27
C ASN A 209 -32.50 -47.41 -7.36
N PHE A 210 -32.11 -47.96 -6.21
CA PHE A 210 -31.23 -47.26 -5.27
C PHE A 210 -29.87 -46.98 -5.89
N ARG A 211 -29.50 -45.71 -5.97
CA ARG A 211 -28.19 -45.28 -6.48
C ARG A 211 -27.11 -45.36 -5.42
N LEU A 212 -27.47 -44.99 -4.19
CA LEU A 212 -26.59 -45.01 -3.01
C LEU A 212 -27.31 -45.63 -1.81
N ILE A 213 -26.56 -46.36 -1.00
CA ILE A 213 -27.07 -47.06 0.19
C ILE A 213 -26.10 -46.84 1.37
N LEU A 214 -26.64 -46.51 2.55
CA LEU A 214 -25.88 -46.51 3.80
C LEU A 214 -26.43 -47.55 4.78
N ASN A 215 -25.60 -48.53 5.13
CA ASN A 215 -25.91 -49.56 6.12
C ASN A 215 -25.30 -49.17 7.47
N TYR A 216 -26.07 -48.50 8.32
CA TYR A 216 -25.56 -48.01 9.60
C TYR A 216 -25.34 -49.12 10.62
N HIS A 217 -24.16 -49.07 11.24
CA HIS A 217 -23.70 -49.93 12.31
C HIS A 217 -23.13 -49.07 13.47
N THR A 218 -22.76 -49.73 14.57
CA THR A 218 -21.93 -49.15 15.64
C THR A 218 -20.91 -50.21 16.04
N TYR A 219 -19.65 -49.91 16.32
CA TYR A 219 -19.02 -48.61 16.53
C TYR A 219 -17.62 -48.57 15.89
N GLY A 220 -17.05 -47.37 15.78
CA GLY A 220 -15.64 -47.21 15.41
C GLY A 220 -15.26 -45.85 14.83
N ASN A 221 -16.23 -44.95 14.57
CA ASN A 221 -16.04 -43.76 13.72
C ASN A 221 -15.43 -44.16 12.37
N LEU A 222 -16.00 -45.16 11.73
CA LEU A 222 -15.51 -45.70 10.46
C LEU A 222 -16.51 -45.48 9.34
N PHE A 223 -16.02 -45.34 8.12
CA PHE A 223 -16.83 -45.31 6.90
C PHE A 223 -16.27 -46.34 5.91
N ILE A 224 -16.88 -47.51 5.92
CA ILE A 224 -16.36 -48.71 5.25
C ILE A 224 -17.05 -48.85 3.89
N TYR A 225 -16.27 -49.14 2.84
CA TYR A 225 -16.80 -49.43 1.51
C TYR A 225 -16.24 -50.76 0.97
N PRO A 226 -16.86 -51.35 -0.07
CA PRO A 226 -16.40 -52.59 -0.68
C PRO A 226 -14.96 -52.52 -1.22
N TRP A 227 -14.23 -53.63 -1.29
CA TRP A 227 -14.68 -54.98 -0.94
C TRP A 227 -14.38 -55.33 0.52
N GLY A 228 -15.24 -56.17 1.11
CA GLY A 228 -15.01 -56.79 2.40
C GLY A 228 -14.29 -58.14 2.30
N TYR A 229 -14.51 -58.91 1.24
CA TYR A 229 -14.20 -60.35 1.21
C TYR A 229 -12.74 -60.76 1.01
N GLU A 230 -11.86 -59.84 0.61
CA GLU A 230 -10.46 -60.13 0.28
C GLU A 230 -9.57 -58.94 0.64
N TYR A 231 -8.36 -59.23 1.15
CA TYR A 231 -7.40 -58.19 1.54
C TYR A 231 -6.87 -57.43 0.32
N SER A 232 -6.70 -56.12 0.49
CA SER A 232 -6.08 -55.22 -0.49
C SER A 232 -6.73 -55.27 -1.88
N LEU A 233 -8.03 -55.56 -1.92
CA LEU A 233 -8.80 -55.64 -3.16
C LEU A 233 -9.69 -54.42 -3.35
N PHE A 234 -9.45 -53.70 -4.45
CA PHE A 234 -10.23 -52.52 -4.82
C PHE A 234 -11.36 -52.86 -5.81
N THR A 235 -12.47 -52.14 -5.70
CA THR A 235 -13.55 -52.20 -6.70
C THR A 235 -13.13 -51.54 -8.01
N PRO A 236 -13.77 -51.87 -9.14
CA PRO A 236 -13.59 -51.12 -10.39
C PRO A 236 -13.91 -49.62 -10.29
N ASP A 237 -14.74 -49.24 -9.31
CA ASP A 237 -15.18 -47.88 -9.05
C ASP A 237 -14.51 -47.28 -7.79
N SER A 238 -13.35 -47.78 -7.36
CA SER A 238 -12.71 -47.40 -6.09
C SER A 238 -12.42 -45.90 -5.99
N ALA A 239 -12.07 -45.25 -7.10
CA ALA A 239 -11.89 -43.80 -7.13
C ALA A 239 -13.16 -43.03 -6.74
N ILE A 240 -14.34 -43.55 -7.08
CA ILE A 240 -15.63 -42.96 -6.69
C ILE A 240 -15.89 -43.19 -5.20
N PHE A 241 -15.65 -44.40 -4.69
CA PHE A 241 -15.78 -44.69 -3.25
C PHE A 241 -14.89 -43.81 -2.39
N VAL A 242 -13.62 -43.67 -2.76
CA VAL A 242 -12.66 -42.81 -2.06
C VAL A 242 -13.13 -41.36 -2.03
N GLU A 243 -13.54 -40.81 -3.18
CA GLU A 243 -14.03 -39.43 -3.26
C GLU A 243 -15.30 -39.25 -2.43
N TYR A 244 -16.25 -40.18 -2.54
CA TYR A 244 -17.52 -40.13 -1.82
C TYR A 244 -17.30 -40.21 -0.32
N ALA A 245 -16.44 -41.13 0.14
CA ALA A 245 -16.07 -41.25 1.52
C ALA A 245 -15.41 -39.96 2.04
N LYS A 246 -14.43 -39.41 1.32
CA LYS A 246 -13.76 -38.14 1.67
C LYS A 246 -14.74 -37.00 1.92
N ILE A 247 -15.76 -36.84 1.07
CA ILE A 247 -16.74 -35.76 1.19
C ILE A 247 -17.77 -36.05 2.29
N MET A 248 -18.20 -37.31 2.41
CA MET A 248 -19.18 -37.72 3.41
C MET A 248 -18.63 -37.65 4.84
N THR A 249 -17.32 -37.86 5.03
CA THR A 249 -16.70 -37.84 6.37
C THR A 249 -16.00 -36.52 6.71
N SER A 250 -16.14 -35.49 5.88
CA SER A 250 -15.41 -34.21 6.04
C SER A 250 -15.71 -33.46 7.34
N TYR A 251 -16.86 -33.71 8.00
CA TYR A 251 -17.26 -33.06 9.25
C TYR A 251 -17.29 -33.98 10.47
N ASN A 252 -17.57 -35.29 10.29
CA ASN A 252 -17.57 -36.25 11.41
C ASN A 252 -16.19 -36.89 11.63
N LEU A 253 -15.27 -36.70 10.67
CA LEU A 253 -13.88 -37.17 10.72
C LEU A 253 -13.77 -38.69 10.86
N TYR A 254 -14.72 -39.44 10.30
CA TYR A 254 -14.66 -40.90 10.30
C TYR A 254 -13.52 -41.38 9.41
N THR A 255 -12.76 -42.36 9.89
CA THR A 255 -11.72 -43.05 9.11
C THR A 255 -12.41 -43.89 8.04
N TYR A 256 -12.05 -43.68 6.78
CA TYR A 256 -12.67 -44.38 5.66
C TYR A 256 -11.70 -45.30 4.92
N GLY A 257 -12.23 -46.35 4.30
CA GLY A 257 -11.43 -47.35 3.61
C GLY A 257 -12.23 -48.62 3.30
N THR A 258 -11.57 -49.61 2.70
CA THR A 258 -12.06 -50.99 2.66
C THR A 258 -12.07 -51.61 4.07
N GLY A 259 -12.67 -52.80 4.22
CA GLY A 259 -12.71 -53.49 5.51
C GLY A 259 -11.31 -53.73 6.11
N ASP A 260 -10.34 -54.10 5.29
CA ASP A 260 -8.95 -54.28 5.74
C ASP A 260 -8.21 -52.97 6.04
N GLN A 261 -8.56 -51.86 5.37
CA GLN A 261 -7.98 -50.54 5.65
C GLN A 261 -8.55 -49.86 6.90
N THR A 262 -9.73 -50.29 7.37
CA THR A 262 -10.44 -49.65 8.49
C THR A 262 -10.47 -50.54 9.73
N VAL A 263 -11.13 -51.70 9.64
CA VAL A 263 -11.31 -52.62 10.76
C VAL A 263 -10.22 -53.70 10.82
N SER A 264 -9.30 -53.73 9.86
CA SER A 264 -8.15 -54.64 9.79
C SER A 264 -8.52 -56.13 9.70
N TYR A 265 -9.70 -56.45 9.18
CA TYR A 265 -10.13 -57.82 8.88
C TYR A 265 -11.06 -57.89 7.67
N VAL A 266 -11.11 -59.07 7.03
CA VAL A 266 -12.04 -59.36 5.93
C VAL A 266 -13.40 -59.86 6.44
N VAL A 267 -14.44 -59.61 5.67
CA VAL A 267 -15.83 -60.07 5.90
C VAL A 267 -16.40 -60.60 4.60
N ASN A 268 -17.22 -61.64 4.62
CA ASN A 268 -17.90 -62.09 3.41
C ASN A 268 -19.38 -62.38 3.63
N GLY A 269 -20.16 -62.20 2.56
CA GLY A 269 -21.62 -62.20 2.63
C GLY A 269 -22.18 -61.00 3.38
N ASP A 270 -21.48 -59.87 3.43
CA ASP A 270 -22.01 -58.62 3.97
C ASP A 270 -22.89 -57.88 2.95
N SER A 271 -23.63 -56.89 3.46
CA SER A 271 -24.61 -56.12 2.69
C SER A 271 -23.98 -55.25 1.61
N ASP A 272 -22.87 -54.57 1.89
CA ASP A 272 -22.27 -53.61 0.96
C ASP A 272 -21.69 -54.31 -0.28
N ASP A 273 -20.98 -55.42 -0.06
CA ASP A 273 -20.42 -56.23 -1.14
C ASP A 273 -21.52 -56.74 -2.08
N TRP A 274 -22.68 -57.17 -1.55
CA TRP A 274 -23.79 -57.59 -2.39
C TRP A 274 -24.52 -56.42 -3.05
N MET A 275 -24.77 -55.34 -2.32
CA MET A 275 -25.46 -54.15 -2.84
C MET A 275 -24.66 -53.46 -3.95
N TYR A 276 -23.33 -53.54 -3.95
CA TYR A 276 -22.50 -53.06 -5.05
C TYR A 276 -22.21 -54.12 -6.13
N GLY A 277 -21.87 -55.34 -5.72
CA GLY A 277 -21.38 -56.39 -6.61
C GLY A 277 -22.45 -57.11 -7.42
N GLU A 278 -23.66 -57.27 -6.88
CA GLU A 278 -24.78 -57.88 -7.62
C GLU A 278 -25.43 -56.85 -8.55
N GLN A 279 -25.41 -57.13 -9.86
CA GLN A 279 -25.93 -56.25 -10.90
C GLN A 279 -26.79 -56.99 -11.94
N SER A 280 -27.06 -58.29 -11.72
CA SER A 280 -27.87 -59.11 -12.62
C SER A 280 -29.34 -59.11 -12.25
N SER A 281 -29.67 -59.12 -10.95
CA SER A 281 -31.05 -59.05 -10.47
C SER A 281 -31.53 -57.64 -10.14
N LYS A 282 -30.60 -56.69 -9.99
CA LYS A 282 -30.86 -55.30 -9.63
C LYS A 282 -29.84 -54.34 -10.28
N PRO A 283 -30.13 -53.03 -10.33
CA PRO A 283 -29.15 -52.03 -10.74
C PRO A 283 -27.91 -51.96 -9.83
N LYS A 284 -26.84 -51.32 -10.33
CA LYS A 284 -25.65 -51.00 -9.52
C LYS A 284 -26.00 -49.94 -8.48
N SER A 285 -25.63 -50.20 -7.23
CA SER A 285 -25.79 -49.27 -6.11
C SER A 285 -24.45 -49.06 -5.43
N PHE A 286 -24.10 -47.82 -5.06
CA PHE A 286 -22.92 -47.54 -4.26
C PHE A 286 -23.28 -47.67 -2.78
N SER A 287 -22.81 -48.75 -2.14
CA SER A 287 -23.18 -49.09 -0.76
C SER A 287 -21.97 -48.95 0.16
N CYS A 288 -22.19 -48.34 1.33
CA CYS A 288 -21.17 -48.17 2.36
C CYS A 288 -21.75 -48.39 3.77
N THR A 289 -20.90 -48.75 4.72
CA THR A 289 -21.22 -48.95 6.14
C THR A 289 -20.57 -47.88 7.00
N PRO A 290 -21.36 -46.96 7.58
CA PRO A 290 -20.89 -46.12 8.68
C PRO A 290 -20.97 -46.83 10.04
N GLU A 291 -19.89 -46.81 10.80
CA GLU A 291 -19.80 -47.34 12.17
C GLU A 291 -19.82 -46.17 13.17
N VAL A 292 -20.99 -45.92 13.76
CA VAL A 292 -21.25 -44.71 14.55
C VAL A 292 -20.64 -44.79 15.94
N GLY A 293 -19.98 -43.70 16.36
CA GLY A 293 -19.42 -43.55 17.70
C GLY A 293 -18.03 -44.14 17.85
N THR A 294 -17.27 -43.67 18.85
CA THR A 294 -15.87 -44.09 19.05
C THR A 294 -15.76 -45.51 19.59
N ALA A 295 -14.53 -46.05 19.58
CA ALA A 295 -14.22 -47.31 20.28
C ALA A 295 -14.56 -47.29 21.78
N SER A 296 -14.50 -46.12 22.43
CA SER A 296 -14.84 -45.95 23.85
C SER A 296 -16.33 -45.79 24.11
N ASP A 297 -17.10 -45.29 23.13
CA ASP A 297 -18.57 -45.24 23.19
C ASP A 297 -19.16 -46.67 23.18
N GLY A 298 -18.56 -47.57 22.39
CA GLY A 298 -19.01 -48.96 22.30
C GLY A 298 -20.43 -49.08 21.73
N PHE A 299 -21.08 -50.22 21.98
CA PHE A 299 -22.45 -50.47 21.51
C PHE A 299 -23.54 -49.72 22.31
N TRP A 300 -23.26 -49.44 23.58
CA TRP A 300 -24.19 -48.82 24.53
C TRP A 300 -23.50 -47.68 25.27
N PRO A 301 -23.28 -46.54 24.59
CA PRO A 301 -22.63 -45.39 25.20
C PRO A 301 -23.48 -44.76 26.30
N ALA A 302 -22.88 -43.87 27.09
CA ALA A 302 -23.63 -43.04 28.02
C ALA A 302 -24.71 -42.23 27.26
N SER A 303 -25.90 -42.06 27.83
CA SER A 303 -27.02 -41.40 27.15
C SER A 303 -26.71 -39.97 26.69
N THR A 304 -25.76 -39.28 27.36
CA THR A 304 -25.26 -37.96 26.97
C THR A 304 -24.49 -37.94 25.64
N ARG A 305 -24.04 -39.10 25.14
CA ARG A 305 -23.32 -39.26 23.87
C ARG A 305 -24.23 -39.52 22.68
N ILE A 306 -25.47 -39.96 22.90
CA ILE A 306 -26.39 -40.34 21.82
C ILE A 306 -26.71 -39.15 20.91
N ILE A 307 -27.10 -37.99 21.47
CA ILE A 307 -27.42 -36.80 20.66
C ILE A 307 -26.21 -36.30 19.87
N PRO A 308 -25.01 -36.13 20.46
CA PRO A 308 -23.81 -35.81 19.69
C PRO A 308 -23.54 -36.77 18.52
N GLN A 309 -23.65 -38.08 18.74
CA GLN A 309 -23.50 -39.10 17.68
C GLN A 309 -24.56 -38.98 16.58
N CYS A 310 -25.79 -38.58 16.93
CA CYS A 310 -26.82 -38.30 15.94
C CYS A 310 -26.46 -37.08 15.09
N LYS A 311 -26.02 -35.98 15.73
CA LYS A 311 -25.67 -34.73 15.07
C LYS A 311 -24.51 -34.89 14.08
N GLU A 312 -23.43 -35.55 14.50
CA GLU A 312 -22.24 -35.72 13.64
C GLU A 312 -22.55 -36.47 12.33
N ASN A 313 -23.59 -37.32 12.30
CA ASN A 313 -23.97 -38.11 11.11
C ASN A 313 -24.92 -37.39 10.14
N VAL A 314 -25.50 -36.23 10.49
CA VAL A 314 -26.45 -35.52 9.62
C VAL A 314 -25.80 -35.07 8.31
N TRP A 315 -24.56 -34.55 8.36
CA TRP A 315 -23.84 -34.12 7.15
C TRP A 315 -23.65 -35.29 6.18
N GLN A 316 -23.22 -36.43 6.71
CA GLN A 316 -22.98 -37.65 5.94
C GLN A 316 -24.26 -38.10 5.22
N ASN A 317 -25.38 -38.11 5.94
CA ASN A 317 -26.68 -38.48 5.40
C ASN A 317 -27.17 -37.51 4.31
N LEU A 318 -27.10 -36.19 4.54
CA LEU A 318 -27.46 -35.17 3.54
C LEU A 318 -26.59 -35.25 2.29
N THR A 319 -25.29 -35.48 2.48
CA THR A 319 -24.32 -35.58 1.39
C THR A 319 -24.60 -36.80 0.51
N MET A 320 -24.94 -37.94 1.11
CA MET A 320 -25.32 -39.13 0.34
C MET A 320 -26.54 -38.86 -0.57
N ALA A 321 -27.57 -38.19 -0.06
CA ALA A 321 -28.74 -37.81 -0.88
C ALA A 321 -28.34 -36.87 -2.04
N ARG A 322 -27.47 -35.87 -1.80
CA ARG A 322 -26.94 -34.99 -2.86
C ARG A 322 -26.22 -35.79 -3.96
N LEU A 323 -25.36 -36.73 -3.57
CA LEU A 323 -24.55 -37.54 -4.50
C LEU A 323 -25.41 -38.42 -5.42
N ALA A 324 -26.63 -38.81 -5.01
CA ALA A 324 -27.54 -39.54 -5.88
C ALA A 324 -28.10 -38.68 -7.03
N GLY A 325 -28.25 -37.37 -6.78
CA GLY A 325 -28.83 -36.40 -7.71
C GLY A 325 -27.81 -35.70 -8.61
N LYS A 326 -28.17 -34.50 -9.09
CA LYS A 326 -27.34 -33.63 -9.95
C LYS A 326 -26.38 -32.79 -9.10
N TYR A 327 -25.36 -33.39 -8.53
CA TYR A 327 -24.43 -32.67 -7.66
C TYR A 327 -23.10 -32.34 -8.32
N ALA A 328 -22.56 -31.17 -8.01
CA ALA A 328 -21.22 -30.73 -8.36
C ALA A 328 -20.76 -29.73 -7.30
N ILE A 329 -19.46 -29.46 -7.27
CA ILE A 329 -18.86 -28.38 -6.47
C ILE A 329 -18.11 -27.43 -7.40
N ALA A 330 -18.11 -26.15 -7.05
CA ALA A 330 -17.31 -25.12 -7.70
C ALA A 330 -16.31 -24.59 -6.67
N GLU A 331 -15.02 -24.72 -6.96
CA GLU A 331 -13.92 -24.30 -6.09
C GLU A 331 -13.18 -23.12 -6.74
N ASP A 332 -12.99 -22.05 -5.99
CA ASP A 332 -12.12 -20.96 -6.39
C ASP A 332 -10.65 -21.41 -6.38
N LEU A 333 -9.96 -21.17 -7.51
CA LEU A 333 -8.54 -21.49 -7.69
C LEU A 333 -7.66 -20.24 -7.66
N SER A 334 -8.27 -19.05 -7.55
CA SER A 334 -7.51 -17.82 -7.51
C SER A 334 -6.75 -17.70 -6.19
N PRO A 335 -5.53 -17.11 -6.19
CA PRO A 335 -4.78 -16.90 -4.95
C PRO A 335 -5.54 -15.98 -4.00
N SER A 336 -5.28 -16.05 -2.69
CA SER A 336 -5.95 -15.19 -1.70
C SER A 336 -5.61 -13.70 -1.88
N TYR A 337 -4.48 -13.41 -2.52
CA TYR A 337 -3.97 -12.07 -2.81
C TYR A 337 -3.92 -11.82 -4.32
N ILE A 338 -4.42 -10.67 -4.74
CA ILE A 338 -4.59 -10.32 -6.14
C ILE A 338 -3.87 -8.99 -6.39
N ALA A 339 -2.85 -9.01 -7.26
CA ALA A 339 -2.00 -7.84 -7.49
C ALA A 339 -2.57 -6.80 -8.47
N GLN A 340 -3.62 -7.16 -9.22
CA GLN A 340 -4.18 -6.32 -10.28
C GLN A 340 -5.62 -5.92 -9.95
N THR A 341 -6.03 -4.73 -10.35
CA THR A 341 -7.41 -4.25 -10.16
C THR A 341 -8.38 -4.81 -11.21
N SER A 342 -7.91 -5.57 -12.19
CA SER A 342 -8.76 -6.31 -13.12
C SER A 342 -8.03 -7.53 -13.66
N GLY A 343 -8.76 -8.57 -14.03
CA GLY A 343 -8.18 -9.82 -14.51
C GLY A 343 -9.20 -10.93 -14.58
N TYR A 344 -8.74 -12.16 -14.38
CA TYR A 344 -9.57 -13.36 -14.38
C TYR A 344 -9.39 -14.13 -13.08
N LEU A 345 -10.49 -14.53 -12.45
CA LEU A 345 -10.54 -15.38 -11.26
C LEU A 345 -10.78 -16.83 -11.72
N PRO A 346 -9.75 -17.70 -11.75
CA PRO A 346 -9.92 -19.09 -12.13
C PRO A 346 -10.72 -19.86 -11.08
N PHE A 347 -11.52 -20.82 -11.53
CA PHE A 347 -12.25 -21.76 -10.69
C PHE A 347 -12.26 -23.15 -11.34
N ASN A 348 -12.43 -24.19 -10.52
CA ASN A 348 -12.69 -25.55 -10.98
C ASN A 348 -14.15 -25.90 -10.69
N ILE A 349 -14.80 -26.58 -11.63
CA ILE A 349 -16.04 -27.31 -11.36
C ILE A 349 -15.76 -28.82 -11.43
N ARG A 350 -16.18 -29.55 -10.39
CA ARG A 350 -16.07 -31.01 -10.32
C ARG A 350 -17.44 -31.65 -10.24
N ARG A 351 -17.76 -32.56 -11.16
CA ARG A 351 -19.03 -33.32 -11.13
C ARG A 351 -18.94 -34.47 -10.13
N LEU A 352 -19.86 -34.51 -9.17
CA LEU A 352 -19.88 -35.52 -8.11
C LEU A 352 -21.15 -36.38 -8.11
N GLY A 353 -22.27 -35.85 -8.58
CA GLY A 353 -23.56 -36.54 -8.55
C GLY A 353 -23.71 -37.59 -9.63
N LEU A 354 -24.47 -38.65 -9.33
CA LEU A 354 -24.73 -39.78 -10.22
C LEU A 354 -25.75 -39.45 -11.32
N ASP A 355 -26.62 -38.47 -11.12
CA ASP A 355 -27.66 -38.14 -12.10
C ASP A 355 -27.07 -37.52 -13.38
N SER A 356 -27.47 -38.04 -14.54
CA SER A 356 -26.93 -37.66 -15.85
C SER A 356 -27.98 -37.84 -16.96
N PRO A 357 -28.04 -36.94 -17.97
CA PRO A 357 -27.18 -35.76 -18.17
C PRO A 357 -27.54 -34.62 -17.21
N ALA A 358 -26.50 -33.91 -16.75
CA ALA A 358 -26.63 -32.70 -15.94
C ALA A 358 -25.99 -31.50 -16.65
N THR A 359 -26.55 -30.31 -16.41
CA THR A 359 -25.96 -29.04 -16.82
C THR A 359 -25.79 -28.18 -15.58
N TYR A 360 -24.59 -27.63 -15.43
CA TYR A 360 -24.21 -26.80 -14.30
C TYR A 360 -23.87 -25.41 -14.81
N THR A 361 -24.36 -24.37 -14.15
CA THR A 361 -24.02 -22.98 -14.46
C THR A 361 -23.35 -22.36 -13.26
N VAL A 362 -22.11 -21.93 -13.43
CA VAL A 362 -21.34 -21.22 -12.41
C VAL A 362 -21.45 -19.73 -12.68
N ALA A 363 -21.59 -18.92 -11.63
CA ALA A 363 -21.54 -17.47 -11.72
C ALA A 363 -20.89 -16.89 -10.46
N ILE A 364 -20.32 -15.70 -10.55
CA ILE A 364 -19.92 -14.91 -9.38
C ILE A 364 -20.92 -13.77 -9.15
N ILE A 365 -21.13 -13.40 -7.89
CA ILE A 365 -21.97 -12.27 -7.49
C ILE A 365 -21.13 -11.37 -6.58
N PRO A 366 -20.85 -10.11 -6.94
CA PRO A 366 -20.03 -9.24 -6.12
C PRO A 366 -20.69 -8.95 -4.77
N LEU A 367 -19.90 -8.90 -3.69
CA LEU A 367 -20.33 -8.45 -2.37
C LEU A 367 -19.69 -7.09 -2.08
N GLY A 368 -20.53 -6.07 -1.88
CA GLY A 368 -20.08 -4.71 -1.65
C GLY A 368 -19.91 -3.89 -2.94
N THR A 369 -19.30 -2.71 -2.80
CA THR A 369 -19.17 -1.72 -3.88
C THR A 369 -17.79 -1.72 -4.55
N ASN A 370 -16.84 -2.50 -4.03
CA ASN A 370 -15.44 -2.45 -4.48
C ASN A 370 -15.21 -3.27 -5.76
N ILE A 371 -16.23 -3.95 -6.30
CA ILE A 371 -16.18 -4.66 -7.58
C ILE A 371 -17.09 -3.92 -8.57
N ASP A 372 -16.49 -3.30 -9.58
CA ASP A 372 -17.17 -2.53 -10.62
C ASP A 372 -17.88 -3.42 -11.65
N SER A 373 -17.25 -4.52 -12.03
CA SER A 373 -17.80 -5.42 -13.04
C SER A 373 -17.28 -6.86 -12.90
N ILE A 374 -18.09 -7.80 -13.40
CA ILE A 374 -17.82 -9.24 -13.42
C ILE A 374 -18.21 -9.84 -14.77
N GLY A 375 -17.65 -11.01 -15.08
CA GLY A 375 -18.01 -11.80 -16.26
C GLY A 375 -19.39 -12.44 -16.20
N ASP A 376 -19.90 -12.85 -17.37
CA ASP A 376 -21.17 -13.57 -17.51
C ASP A 376 -21.09 -15.00 -16.90
N PRO A 377 -22.22 -15.58 -16.46
CA PRO A 377 -22.29 -16.99 -16.04
C PRO A 377 -21.80 -17.98 -17.10
N ILE A 378 -21.14 -19.05 -16.67
CA ILE A 378 -20.55 -20.08 -17.54
C ILE A 378 -21.27 -21.42 -17.34
N SER A 379 -21.72 -22.04 -18.43
CA SER A 379 -22.46 -23.31 -18.39
C SER A 379 -21.62 -24.51 -18.84
N PHE A 380 -21.65 -25.58 -18.05
CA PHE A 380 -20.97 -26.85 -18.27
C PHE A 380 -21.99 -27.97 -18.45
N ALA A 381 -21.92 -28.67 -19.58
CA ALA A 381 -22.76 -29.83 -19.86
C ALA A 381 -21.93 -31.04 -20.28
N GLY A 382 -22.48 -32.24 -20.12
CA GLY A 382 -21.83 -33.49 -20.54
C GLY A 382 -20.51 -33.76 -19.80
N MET A 383 -20.44 -33.41 -18.52
CA MET A 383 -19.31 -33.78 -17.65
C MET A 383 -19.43 -35.25 -17.26
N SER A 384 -18.33 -35.99 -17.34
CA SER A 384 -18.18 -37.34 -16.79
C SER A 384 -18.16 -37.28 -15.26
N LEU A 385 -18.44 -38.40 -14.59
CA LEU A 385 -18.35 -38.46 -13.13
C LEU A 385 -16.88 -38.24 -12.70
N LEU A 386 -16.67 -37.44 -11.66
CA LEU A 386 -15.36 -36.97 -11.18
C LEU A 386 -14.55 -36.14 -12.19
N GLU A 387 -15.15 -35.69 -13.29
CA GLU A 387 -14.48 -34.77 -14.22
C GLU A 387 -14.33 -33.38 -13.58
N ASP A 388 -13.10 -32.86 -13.63
CA ASP A 388 -12.76 -31.48 -13.35
C ASP A 388 -12.76 -30.66 -14.64
N ARG A 389 -13.33 -29.45 -14.62
CA ARG A 389 -13.19 -28.45 -15.68
C ARG A 389 -12.82 -27.11 -15.06
N VAL A 390 -11.73 -26.54 -15.55
CA VAL A 390 -11.27 -25.22 -15.14
C VAL A 390 -11.74 -24.18 -16.13
N ASP A 391 -12.24 -23.06 -15.62
CA ASP A 391 -12.53 -21.85 -16.38
C ASP A 391 -12.28 -20.62 -15.48
N SER A 392 -12.67 -19.43 -15.90
CA SER A 392 -12.43 -18.20 -15.13
C SER A 392 -13.46 -17.11 -15.39
N PHE A 393 -13.70 -16.27 -14.37
CA PHE A 393 -14.53 -15.08 -14.50
C PHE A 393 -13.67 -13.83 -14.62
N TYR A 394 -13.98 -12.97 -15.58
CA TYR A 394 -13.45 -11.62 -15.60
C TYR A 394 -13.90 -10.85 -14.34
N TYR A 395 -13.03 -10.01 -13.77
CA TYR A 395 -13.37 -9.05 -12.73
C TYR A 395 -12.68 -7.70 -12.99
N ALA A 396 -13.29 -6.63 -12.49
CA ALA A 396 -12.65 -5.33 -12.32
C ALA A 396 -13.12 -4.70 -11.01
N LEU A 397 -12.16 -4.19 -10.23
CA LEU A 397 -12.37 -3.49 -8.96
C LEU A 397 -12.58 -1.99 -9.18
N ASP A 398 -13.26 -1.35 -8.23
CA ASP A 398 -13.39 0.10 -8.17
C ASP A 398 -11.97 0.73 -8.15
N PRO A 399 -11.66 1.74 -8.99
CA PRO A 399 -10.35 2.40 -9.04
C PRO A 399 -9.87 3.02 -7.73
N SER A 400 -10.76 3.22 -6.76
CA SER A 400 -10.46 3.70 -5.42
C SER A 400 -10.00 2.60 -4.45
N THR A 401 -10.09 1.33 -4.84
CA THR A 401 -9.61 0.19 -4.04
C THR A 401 -8.09 0.26 -3.91
N VAL A 402 -7.57 0.14 -2.69
CA VAL A 402 -6.13 0.27 -2.38
C VAL A 402 -5.52 -1.05 -1.90
N ASP A 403 -4.20 -1.16 -1.98
CA ASP A 403 -3.44 -2.31 -1.46
C ASP A 403 -3.75 -2.57 0.03
N GLY A 404 -3.88 -3.85 0.39
CA GLY A 404 -4.31 -4.31 1.70
C GLY A 404 -5.84 -4.36 1.90
N GLN A 405 -6.63 -3.83 0.97
CA GLN A 405 -8.09 -3.84 1.07
C GLN A 405 -8.70 -5.16 0.57
N ASP A 406 -9.65 -5.68 1.35
CA ASP A 406 -10.39 -6.89 0.98
C ASP A 406 -11.54 -6.57 0.02
N PHE A 407 -11.82 -7.49 -0.91
CA PHE A 407 -13.02 -7.54 -1.73
C PHE A 407 -13.58 -8.96 -1.72
N SER A 408 -14.91 -9.09 -1.74
CA SER A 408 -15.57 -10.38 -1.63
C SER A 408 -16.58 -10.60 -2.74
N PHE A 409 -16.82 -11.86 -3.09
CA PHE A 409 -17.84 -12.27 -4.02
C PHE A 409 -18.40 -13.63 -3.62
N VAL A 410 -19.62 -13.92 -4.05
CA VAL A 410 -20.24 -15.23 -3.89
C VAL A 410 -20.06 -16.01 -5.19
N ILE A 411 -19.33 -17.12 -5.16
CA ILE A 411 -19.39 -18.09 -6.26
C ILE A 411 -20.67 -18.90 -6.10
N THR A 412 -21.44 -19.04 -7.17
CA THR A 412 -22.72 -19.76 -7.20
C THR A 412 -22.68 -20.87 -8.24
N LEU A 413 -23.33 -21.98 -7.94
CA LEU A 413 -23.42 -23.14 -8.81
C LEU A 413 -24.88 -23.58 -8.91
N ASN A 414 -25.47 -23.44 -10.09
CA ASN A 414 -26.83 -23.84 -10.40
C ASN A 414 -26.84 -25.14 -11.22
N ASN A 415 -27.52 -26.18 -10.75
CA ASN A 415 -27.63 -27.48 -11.44
C ASN A 415 -28.98 -27.68 -12.18
N GLY A 416 -29.79 -26.62 -12.27
CA GLY A 416 -31.14 -26.63 -12.83
C GLY A 416 -32.25 -26.91 -11.81
N LEU A 417 -31.91 -27.36 -10.60
CA LEU A 417 -32.84 -27.67 -9.51
C LEU A 417 -32.70 -26.67 -8.35
N TYR A 418 -31.44 -26.34 -7.99
CA TYR A 418 -31.10 -25.40 -6.94
C TYR A 418 -29.77 -24.71 -7.21
N VAL A 419 -29.46 -23.72 -6.36
CA VAL A 419 -28.20 -22.98 -6.38
C VAL A 419 -27.46 -23.23 -5.07
N THR A 420 -26.22 -23.71 -5.14
CA THR A 420 -25.27 -23.64 -4.01
C THR A 420 -24.40 -22.41 -4.14
N SER A 421 -23.84 -21.96 -3.03
CA SER A 421 -23.00 -20.76 -2.99
C SER A 421 -21.90 -20.87 -1.96
N ASP A 422 -20.75 -20.28 -2.26
CA ASP A 422 -19.64 -20.09 -1.32
C ASP A 422 -19.16 -18.62 -1.36
N THR A 423 -18.80 -18.07 -0.22
CA THR A 423 -18.33 -16.67 -0.12
C THR A 423 -16.83 -16.64 -0.11
N ILE A 424 -16.26 -16.00 -1.12
CA ILE A 424 -14.83 -15.87 -1.32
C ILE A 424 -14.42 -14.43 -1.00
N THR A 425 -13.35 -14.28 -0.22
CA THR A 425 -12.72 -12.99 0.08
C THR A 425 -11.29 -13.00 -0.43
N LYS A 426 -10.90 -11.89 -1.05
CA LYS A 426 -9.57 -11.66 -1.64
C LYS A 426 -9.03 -10.33 -1.16
N THR A 427 -7.72 -10.20 -1.14
CA THR A 427 -7.03 -8.97 -0.77
C THR A 427 -6.37 -8.38 -2.00
N LEU A 428 -6.62 -7.11 -2.32
CA LEU A 428 -5.87 -6.39 -3.34
C LEU A 428 -4.47 -6.07 -2.80
N GLY A 429 -3.44 -6.30 -3.61
CA GLY A 429 -2.13 -5.69 -3.42
C GLY A 429 -0.97 -6.52 -3.92
N GLN A 430 0.15 -5.86 -4.17
CA GLN A 430 1.36 -6.52 -4.64
C GLN A 430 2.13 -7.13 -3.47
N LEU A 431 2.21 -8.46 -3.45
CA LEU A 431 2.99 -9.18 -2.46
C LEU A 431 4.51 -8.94 -2.62
N THR A 432 5.18 -8.68 -1.51
CA THR A 432 6.63 -8.74 -1.33
C THR A 432 6.99 -9.99 -0.55
N SER A 433 8.11 -10.65 -0.89
CA SER A 433 8.59 -11.82 -0.13
C SER A 433 9.41 -11.32 1.06
N SER A 434 8.90 -11.57 2.28
CA SER A 434 9.61 -11.32 3.54
C SER A 434 10.61 -12.44 3.84
N PHE A 435 10.34 -13.65 3.34
CA PHE A 435 11.25 -14.80 3.42
C PHE A 435 10.93 -15.80 2.30
N PHE A 436 11.97 -16.36 1.68
CA PHE A 436 11.82 -17.42 0.68
C PHE A 436 12.90 -18.49 0.87
N ASP A 437 12.50 -19.75 0.84
CA ASP A 437 13.36 -20.91 0.84
C ASP A 437 12.81 -21.95 -0.14
N ASN A 438 13.63 -22.35 -1.11
CA ASN A 438 13.24 -23.32 -2.12
C ASN A 438 13.38 -24.77 -1.65
N ALA A 439 13.63 -25.01 -0.36
CA ALA A 439 13.71 -26.33 0.27
C ALA A 439 14.80 -27.28 -0.31
N ASP A 440 15.79 -26.76 -1.04
CA ASP A 440 16.89 -27.57 -1.59
C ASP A 440 17.97 -27.93 -0.54
N ASN A 441 17.95 -27.30 0.63
CA ASN A 441 18.95 -27.47 1.69
C ASN A 441 18.44 -27.05 3.08
N MET A 442 19.15 -27.44 4.14
CA MET A 442 18.77 -27.14 5.53
C MET A 442 19.38 -25.85 6.10
N ASN A 443 19.98 -24.96 5.29
CA ASN A 443 20.76 -23.82 5.82
C ASN A 443 19.91 -22.84 6.66
N SER A 444 18.63 -22.70 6.32
CA SER A 444 17.69 -21.83 7.03
C SER A 444 17.04 -22.50 8.23
N TRP A 445 17.38 -23.76 8.53
CA TRP A 445 16.59 -24.63 9.40
C TRP A 445 17.41 -25.26 10.52
N ASN A 446 16.87 -25.22 11.73
CA ASN A 446 17.27 -26.06 12.85
C ASN A 446 16.40 -27.32 12.84
N THR A 447 17.02 -28.49 12.78
CA THR A 447 16.31 -29.77 12.63
C THR A 447 16.59 -30.74 13.77
N GLY A 448 15.55 -31.47 14.19
CA GLY A 448 15.70 -32.64 15.06
C GLY A 448 16.03 -33.92 14.29
N GLN A 449 15.41 -34.13 13.12
CA GLN A 449 15.54 -35.32 12.25
C GLN A 449 15.11 -35.10 10.78
N TRP A 450 14.50 -33.96 10.44
CA TRP A 450 14.14 -33.61 9.06
C TRP A 450 15.38 -33.37 8.20
N GLU A 451 15.26 -33.69 6.91
CA GLU A 451 16.32 -33.69 5.91
C GLU A 451 15.80 -33.29 4.52
N THR A 452 16.67 -33.33 3.50
CA THR A 452 16.30 -33.02 2.12
C THR A 452 16.08 -34.29 1.30
N SER A 453 15.01 -34.33 0.50
CA SER A 453 14.75 -35.37 -0.49
C SER A 453 15.17 -34.95 -1.88
N THR A 454 15.91 -35.80 -2.60
CA THR A 454 16.20 -35.59 -4.04
C THR A 454 15.43 -36.56 -4.94
N SER A 455 14.57 -37.38 -4.33
CA SER A 455 13.76 -38.39 -5.01
C SER A 455 12.31 -37.93 -5.17
N VAL A 456 11.82 -37.11 -4.24
CA VAL A 456 10.49 -36.53 -4.22
C VAL A 456 10.64 -35.02 -4.05
N TYR A 457 10.19 -34.23 -5.02
CA TYR A 457 10.22 -32.76 -4.98
C TYR A 457 9.14 -32.19 -5.93
N TYR A 458 8.74 -30.94 -5.72
CA TYR A 458 7.82 -30.24 -6.61
C TYR A 458 8.60 -29.52 -7.70
N THR A 459 9.60 -28.73 -7.29
CA THR A 459 10.54 -28.04 -8.15
C THR A 459 11.93 -28.68 -8.05
N ALA A 460 12.67 -28.72 -9.16
CA ALA A 460 14.02 -29.28 -9.12
C ALA A 460 14.93 -28.37 -8.24
N SER A 461 15.74 -28.91 -7.32
CA SER A 461 16.32 -30.26 -7.31
C SER A 461 16.02 -31.16 -6.10
N ALA A 462 15.37 -30.63 -5.07
CA ALA A 462 15.07 -31.33 -3.83
C ALA A 462 13.89 -30.67 -3.10
N SER A 463 13.38 -31.32 -2.05
CA SER A 463 12.43 -30.75 -1.09
C SER A 463 12.86 -31.06 0.35
N ILE A 464 12.18 -30.52 1.36
CA ILE A 464 12.41 -30.91 2.77
C ILE A 464 11.37 -31.95 3.19
N THR A 465 11.81 -32.95 3.96
CA THR A 465 10.97 -34.05 4.47
C THR A 465 11.44 -34.53 5.84
N ASP A 466 10.57 -35.20 6.60
CA ASP A 466 10.92 -35.88 7.84
C ASP A 466 11.45 -37.32 7.66
N SER A 467 11.29 -37.93 6.47
CA SER A 467 11.44 -39.38 6.26
C SER A 467 12.03 -39.77 4.89
N GLU A 468 13.15 -39.17 4.47
CA GLU A 468 13.79 -39.51 3.18
C GLU A 468 14.32 -40.95 3.13
N THR A 469 14.68 -41.53 4.28
CA THR A 469 15.28 -42.87 4.37
C THR A 469 14.28 -44.00 4.62
N GLY A 470 13.01 -43.77 4.25
CA GLY A 470 11.87 -44.66 4.48
C GLY A 470 10.93 -44.11 5.55
N ASP A 471 9.89 -44.87 5.89
CA ASP A 471 8.80 -44.41 6.76
C ASP A 471 9.27 -43.74 8.07
N TYR A 472 8.52 -42.73 8.53
CA TYR A 472 8.80 -42.06 9.80
C TYR A 472 8.76 -43.02 10.99
N ASN A 473 9.43 -42.68 12.09
CA ASN A 473 9.47 -43.55 13.27
C ASN A 473 8.21 -43.42 14.15
N ASN A 474 7.80 -44.51 14.81
CA ASN A 474 6.79 -44.49 15.88
C ASN A 474 7.26 -43.62 17.07
N ASN A 475 6.29 -43.03 17.79
CA ASN A 475 6.48 -42.17 18.96
C ASN A 475 7.41 -40.98 18.71
N THR A 476 7.38 -40.43 17.50
CA THR A 476 8.20 -39.27 17.18
C THR A 476 7.47 -37.98 17.53
N ASN A 477 8.26 -36.96 17.88
CA ASN A 477 7.84 -35.58 18.01
C ASN A 477 9.03 -34.73 17.56
N ILE A 478 9.11 -34.52 16.25
CA ILE A 478 10.27 -33.94 15.58
C ILE A 478 9.84 -32.75 14.75
N ALA A 479 10.60 -31.66 14.90
CA ALA A 479 10.35 -30.43 14.18
C ALA A 479 11.55 -30.01 13.33
N VAL A 480 11.23 -29.28 12.27
CA VAL A 480 12.16 -28.43 11.52
C VAL A 480 11.71 -26.99 11.70
N THR A 481 12.58 -26.17 12.30
CA THR A 481 12.26 -24.81 12.74
C THR A 481 13.17 -23.81 12.04
N LEU A 482 12.63 -22.68 11.58
CA LEU A 482 13.45 -21.63 11.01
C LEU A 482 14.53 -21.17 11.99
N SER A 483 15.74 -20.94 11.47
CA SER A 483 16.90 -20.54 12.27
C SER A 483 16.85 -19.10 12.71
N ASN A 484 16.18 -18.24 11.93
CA ASN A 484 16.00 -16.82 12.21
C ASN A 484 14.52 -16.47 12.12
N PRO A 485 14.03 -15.53 12.95
CA PRO A 485 12.66 -15.06 12.83
C PRO A 485 12.49 -14.21 11.57
N ILE A 486 11.28 -14.22 11.03
CA ILE A 486 10.81 -13.41 9.90
C ILE A 486 10.24 -12.11 10.48
N ASP A 487 10.57 -10.99 9.86
CA ASP A 487 10.10 -9.66 10.27
C ASP A 487 8.83 -9.29 9.51
N LEU A 488 7.69 -9.20 10.22
CA LEU A 488 6.40 -8.74 9.69
C LEU A 488 5.99 -7.41 10.34
N THR A 489 6.91 -6.68 10.97
CA THR A 489 6.59 -5.45 11.72
C THR A 489 6.03 -4.33 10.85
N ALA A 490 6.38 -4.30 9.57
CA ALA A 490 5.87 -3.33 8.60
C ALA A 490 4.69 -3.85 7.76
N ALA A 491 4.30 -5.12 7.91
CA ALA A 491 3.26 -5.75 7.11
C ALA A 491 1.87 -5.22 7.51
N MET A 492 1.00 -4.95 6.53
CA MET A 492 -0.44 -4.72 6.74
C MET A 492 -1.23 -6.02 6.62
N LYS A 493 -0.76 -6.90 5.75
CA LYS A 493 -1.32 -8.24 5.48
C LYS A 493 -0.16 -9.19 5.22
N ALA A 494 -0.30 -10.45 5.60
CA ALA A 494 0.73 -11.46 5.36
C ALA A 494 0.13 -12.85 5.15
N ASN A 495 0.85 -13.69 4.40
CA ASN A 495 0.55 -15.11 4.30
C ASN A 495 1.82 -15.96 4.19
N LEU A 496 1.66 -17.25 4.48
CA LEU A 496 2.64 -18.29 4.23
C LEU A 496 2.11 -19.15 3.08
N THR A 497 2.97 -19.46 2.11
CA THR A 497 2.65 -20.33 0.98
C THR A 497 3.76 -21.33 0.75
N PHE A 498 3.41 -22.56 0.39
CA PHE A 498 4.36 -23.63 0.05
C PHE A 498 3.66 -24.73 -0.73
N TRP A 499 4.41 -25.58 -1.41
CA TRP A 499 3.90 -26.84 -1.95
C TRP A 499 4.06 -27.94 -0.91
N ALA A 500 3.06 -28.80 -0.77
CA ALA A 500 3.10 -29.91 0.17
C ALA A 500 2.54 -31.21 -0.41
N ARG A 501 3.01 -32.35 0.12
CA ARG A 501 2.42 -33.68 -0.05
C ARG A 501 2.74 -34.52 1.19
N TRP A 502 1.92 -35.52 1.49
CA TRP A 502 2.13 -36.34 2.68
C TRP A 502 1.46 -37.72 2.63
N GLU A 503 1.96 -38.64 3.44
CA GLU A 503 1.34 -39.91 3.79
C GLU A 503 1.56 -40.18 5.28
N LEU A 504 0.48 -40.09 6.05
CA LEU A 504 0.45 -40.15 7.50
C LEU A 504 -0.70 -41.07 7.93
N GLU A 505 -0.58 -41.75 9.08
CA GLU A 505 -1.65 -42.59 9.63
C GLU A 505 -2.93 -41.75 9.87
N PRO A 506 -4.04 -41.99 9.13
CA PRO A 506 -5.24 -41.17 9.24
C PRO A 506 -5.83 -41.20 10.66
N GLY A 507 -6.03 -40.01 11.24
CA GLY A 507 -6.66 -39.86 12.54
C GLY A 507 -5.76 -40.13 13.76
N TYR A 508 -4.49 -40.52 13.56
CA TYR A 508 -3.52 -40.78 14.65
C TYR A 508 -2.29 -39.91 14.50
N ASP A 509 -1.58 -40.05 13.39
CA ASP A 509 -0.35 -39.31 13.12
C ASP A 509 -0.65 -38.01 12.38
N TYR A 510 0.20 -37.01 12.58
CA TYR A 510 -0.05 -35.70 12.00
C TYR A 510 1.18 -34.79 11.94
N THR A 511 1.14 -33.85 11.00
CA THR A 511 2.04 -32.70 10.95
C THR A 511 1.27 -31.42 11.28
N GLN A 512 1.90 -30.49 11.99
CA GLN A 512 1.42 -29.12 12.16
C GLN A 512 2.42 -28.12 11.60
N VAL A 513 1.92 -27.07 10.97
CA VAL A 513 2.68 -25.86 10.72
C VAL A 513 2.34 -24.89 11.83
N GLU A 514 3.34 -24.33 12.49
CA GLU A 514 3.15 -23.52 13.69
C GLU A 514 3.95 -22.22 13.63
N ALA A 515 3.42 -21.16 14.24
CA ALA A 515 4.13 -19.89 14.43
C ALA A 515 4.43 -19.61 15.91
N SER A 516 5.50 -18.84 16.15
CA SER A 516 5.90 -18.37 17.48
C SER A 516 6.35 -16.92 17.43
N THR A 517 5.86 -16.11 18.37
CA THR A 517 6.24 -14.68 18.55
C THR A 517 7.21 -14.46 19.71
N ASP A 518 7.60 -15.51 20.44
CA ASP A 518 8.41 -15.43 21.67
C ASP A 518 9.74 -16.20 21.57
N GLY A 519 10.26 -16.32 20.35
CA GLY A 519 11.52 -17.01 20.08
C GLY A 519 11.44 -18.53 20.21
N GLY A 520 10.25 -19.11 20.03
CA GLY A 520 10.03 -20.56 20.02
C GLY A 520 9.69 -21.16 21.39
N SER A 521 9.28 -20.34 22.37
CA SER A 521 8.87 -20.83 23.70
C SER A 521 7.42 -21.33 23.68
N VAL A 522 6.54 -20.64 22.94
CA VAL A 522 5.15 -21.02 22.68
C VAL A 522 4.93 -21.11 21.17
N TRP A 523 4.23 -22.17 20.75
CA TRP A 523 3.91 -22.44 19.35
C TRP A 523 2.40 -22.53 19.18
N THR A 524 1.90 -21.86 18.14
CA THR A 524 0.48 -21.83 17.79
C THR A 524 0.29 -22.50 16.43
N PRO A 525 -0.54 -23.57 16.33
CA PRO A 525 -0.87 -24.20 15.07
C PRO A 525 -1.55 -23.24 14.10
N LEU A 526 -1.10 -23.25 12.84
CA LEU A 526 -1.56 -22.36 11.79
C LEU A 526 -2.59 -23.05 10.90
N CYS A 527 -3.63 -22.30 10.52
CA CYS A 527 -4.70 -22.78 9.66
C CYS A 527 -4.34 -22.64 8.18
N GLY A 528 -4.32 -23.75 7.45
CA GLY A 528 -4.14 -23.80 6.00
C GLY A 528 -5.36 -24.30 5.24
N LYS A 529 -5.33 -24.18 3.91
CA LYS A 529 -6.31 -24.70 2.95
C LYS A 529 -6.53 -26.20 3.10
N TYR A 530 -5.48 -27.00 3.37
CA TYR A 530 -5.59 -28.46 3.46
C TYR A 530 -5.51 -29.02 4.89
N THR A 531 -5.44 -28.15 5.90
CA THR A 531 -5.54 -28.59 7.30
C THR A 531 -6.99 -28.89 7.70
N LYS A 532 -7.16 -29.81 8.67
CA LYS A 532 -8.44 -30.11 9.32
C LYS A 532 -8.27 -30.12 10.85
N PRO A 533 -9.34 -30.00 11.66
CA PRO A 533 -9.25 -30.15 13.11
C PRO A 533 -8.77 -31.55 13.50
N GLY A 534 -7.80 -31.65 14.40
CA GLY A 534 -7.28 -32.91 14.90
C GLY A 534 -8.32 -33.74 15.65
N SER A 535 -8.20 -35.05 15.53
CA SER A 535 -9.00 -36.06 16.24
C SER A 535 -8.65 -36.15 17.74
N GLY A 536 -9.34 -37.02 18.48
CA GLY A 536 -9.02 -37.30 19.89
C GLY A 536 -7.67 -38.01 20.12
N TYR A 537 -7.04 -38.55 19.08
CA TYR A 537 -5.70 -39.15 19.13
C TYR A 537 -4.61 -38.22 18.56
N GLN A 538 -5.01 -37.10 17.95
CA GLN A 538 -4.13 -36.04 17.47
C GLN A 538 -4.16 -34.86 18.45
N ASP A 539 -3.86 -33.63 17.99
CA ASP A 539 -4.07 -32.38 18.74
C ASP A 539 -5.52 -31.90 18.59
N PRO A 540 -6.43 -32.22 19.55
CA PRO A 540 -7.86 -32.18 19.27
C PRO A 540 -8.37 -30.75 19.06
N GLY A 541 -9.01 -30.51 17.92
CA GLY A 541 -9.58 -29.20 17.56
C GLY A 541 -8.59 -28.19 16.97
N ASN A 542 -7.28 -28.47 16.98
CA ASN A 542 -6.27 -27.65 16.33
C ASN A 542 -6.04 -28.11 14.88
N PRO A 543 -5.59 -27.22 13.96
CA PRO A 543 -5.31 -27.59 12.58
C PRO A 543 -4.16 -28.60 12.49
N VAL A 544 -4.39 -29.68 11.74
CA VAL A 544 -3.41 -30.74 11.46
C VAL A 544 -3.48 -31.15 9.98
N TYR A 545 -2.34 -31.63 9.46
CA TYR A 545 -2.27 -32.44 8.25
C TYR A 545 -2.22 -33.91 8.65
N ASP A 546 -3.04 -34.76 8.05
CA ASP A 546 -3.05 -36.21 8.27
C ASP A 546 -3.53 -36.96 7.04
N GLY A 547 -3.48 -38.29 7.09
CA GLY A 547 -3.93 -39.14 6.00
C GLY A 547 -3.03 -39.06 4.76
N PHE A 548 -3.62 -39.17 3.57
CA PHE A 548 -2.89 -39.36 2.33
C PHE A 548 -3.17 -38.26 1.30
N GLN A 549 -2.09 -37.60 0.84
CA GLN A 549 -2.08 -36.61 -0.23
C GLN A 549 -0.85 -36.85 -1.11
N SER A 550 -0.99 -37.71 -2.13
CA SER A 550 0.13 -38.10 -3.01
C SER A 550 0.53 -37.06 -4.05
N ASN A 551 -0.42 -36.24 -4.51
CA ASN A 551 -0.12 -35.13 -5.42
C ASN A 551 0.33 -33.92 -4.61
N TRP A 552 1.32 -33.19 -5.13
CA TRP A 552 1.69 -31.88 -4.62
C TRP A 552 0.51 -30.92 -4.69
N VAL A 553 0.20 -30.27 -3.57
CA VAL A 553 -0.84 -29.26 -3.44
C VAL A 553 -0.23 -27.93 -3.01
N PHE A 554 -0.77 -26.83 -3.53
CA PHE A 554 -0.34 -25.47 -3.18
C PHE A 554 -1.09 -25.00 -1.93
N GLU A 555 -0.37 -24.91 -0.82
CA GLU A 555 -0.90 -24.54 0.48
C GLU A 555 -0.80 -23.02 0.71
N GLU A 556 -1.84 -22.45 1.32
CA GLU A 556 -1.94 -21.05 1.70
C GLU A 556 -2.41 -20.96 3.15
N VAL A 557 -1.63 -20.25 3.97
CA VAL A 557 -1.86 -20.07 5.41
C VAL A 557 -1.92 -18.58 5.71
N ASP A 558 -3.01 -18.14 6.36
CA ASP A 558 -3.17 -16.74 6.75
C ASP A 558 -2.24 -16.39 7.93
N LEU A 559 -1.47 -15.31 7.82
CA LEU A 559 -0.60 -14.78 8.86
C LEU A 559 -1.03 -13.39 9.36
N ASN A 560 -2.24 -12.93 9.02
CA ASN A 560 -2.74 -11.62 9.40
C ASN A 560 -2.78 -11.38 10.93
N ASP A 561 -2.90 -12.43 11.75
CA ASP A 561 -2.84 -12.32 13.22
C ASP A 561 -1.41 -12.02 13.75
N TYR A 562 -0.39 -12.10 12.89
CA TYR A 562 1.02 -11.90 13.22
C TYR A 562 1.63 -10.66 12.57
N VAL A 563 0.84 -9.85 11.87
CA VAL A 563 1.31 -8.55 11.35
C VAL A 563 1.71 -7.63 12.49
N GLY A 564 2.78 -6.88 12.34
CA GLY A 564 3.34 -6.05 13.41
C GLY A 564 4.33 -6.79 14.33
N GLU A 565 4.53 -8.09 14.16
CA GLU A 565 5.41 -8.93 14.99
C GLU A 565 6.61 -9.48 14.21
N SER A 566 7.55 -10.10 14.92
CA SER A 566 8.58 -10.95 14.33
C SER A 566 8.35 -12.41 14.76
N ILE A 567 8.27 -13.32 13.78
CA ILE A 567 7.80 -14.69 14.01
C ILE A 567 8.79 -15.76 13.57
N LEU A 568 8.82 -16.89 14.27
CA LEU A 568 9.41 -18.13 13.80
C LEU A 568 8.31 -19.04 13.24
N ILE A 569 8.66 -19.83 12.22
CA ILE A 569 7.80 -20.88 11.67
C ILE A 569 8.49 -22.24 11.87
N ARG A 570 7.71 -23.27 12.19
CA ARG A 570 8.18 -24.66 12.18
C ARG A 570 7.15 -25.61 11.59
N PHE A 571 7.63 -26.74 11.11
CA PHE A 571 6.83 -27.93 10.80
C PHE A 571 7.13 -28.98 11.87
N ASN A 572 6.09 -29.56 12.46
CA ASN A 572 6.21 -30.51 13.56
C ASN A 572 5.44 -31.79 13.25
N LEU A 573 6.13 -32.92 13.10
CA LEU A 573 5.53 -34.24 12.95
C LEU A 573 5.39 -34.91 14.31
N GLN A 574 4.21 -35.45 14.60
CA GLN A 574 3.94 -36.30 15.74
C GLN A 574 3.35 -37.63 15.31
N SER A 575 3.89 -38.73 15.84
CA SER A 575 3.40 -40.08 15.58
C SER A 575 3.14 -40.90 16.83
N ASP A 576 2.25 -41.88 16.72
CA ASP A 576 1.84 -42.77 17.79
C ASP A 576 2.72 -44.05 17.87
N ASN A 577 2.27 -45.09 18.59
CA ASN A 577 3.05 -46.32 18.78
C ASN A 577 3.00 -47.30 17.60
N TRP A 578 2.25 -47.02 16.54
CA TRP A 578 1.81 -48.02 15.58
C TRP A 578 2.22 -47.73 14.14
N THR A 579 1.28 -47.47 13.25
CA THR A 579 1.51 -47.52 11.80
C THR A 579 2.43 -46.37 11.39
N THR A 580 3.30 -46.62 10.43
CA THR A 580 4.19 -45.60 9.86
C THR A 580 3.99 -45.51 8.36
N ALA A 581 4.35 -44.37 7.79
CA ALA A 581 4.21 -44.08 6.38
C ALA A 581 5.31 -43.11 5.89
N ASP A 582 5.24 -42.71 4.61
CA ASP A 582 6.25 -41.90 3.90
C ASP A 582 6.43 -40.47 4.47
N GLY A 583 5.56 -39.99 5.36
CA GLY A 583 5.71 -38.73 6.07
C GLY A 583 5.28 -37.48 5.29
N TYR A 584 5.81 -36.33 5.66
CA TYR A 584 5.41 -35.00 5.18
C TYR A 584 6.53 -34.30 4.43
N TYR A 585 6.22 -33.80 3.24
CA TYR A 585 7.15 -33.09 2.37
C TYR A 585 6.64 -31.68 2.11
N PHE A 586 7.55 -30.70 2.11
CA PHE A 586 7.26 -29.36 1.62
C PHE A 586 8.36 -28.80 0.73
N ASP A 587 7.97 -27.88 -0.15
CA ASP A 587 8.81 -27.26 -1.17
C ASP A 587 8.39 -25.80 -1.43
N GLU A 588 9.30 -24.96 -1.94
CA GLU A 588 9.05 -23.54 -2.32
C GLU A 588 8.32 -22.73 -1.24
N LEU A 589 8.85 -22.74 -0.01
CA LEU A 589 8.28 -22.01 1.10
C LEU A 589 8.53 -20.51 0.97
N ASN A 590 7.45 -19.74 1.04
CA ASN A 590 7.49 -18.29 0.96
C ASN A 590 6.58 -17.67 2.02
N VAL A 591 7.09 -16.66 2.73
CA VAL A 591 6.27 -15.77 3.55
C VAL A 591 6.18 -14.45 2.83
N ASN A 592 4.97 -14.09 2.44
CA ASN A 592 4.69 -12.87 1.71
C ASN A 592 3.99 -11.85 2.60
N ALA A 593 4.22 -10.58 2.32
CA ALA A 593 3.56 -9.47 2.97
C ALA A 593 3.07 -8.45 1.94
N ILE A 594 2.09 -7.65 2.33
CA ILE A 594 1.85 -6.33 1.75
C ILE A 594 2.32 -5.32 2.80
N ASP A 595 3.48 -4.74 2.57
CA ASP A 595 4.08 -3.78 3.50
C ASP A 595 3.40 -2.42 3.44
N ASN A 596 3.27 -1.79 4.61
CA ASN A 596 2.84 -0.42 4.72
C ASN A 596 3.99 0.51 4.32
N ASN A 597 4.09 0.83 3.03
CA ASN A 597 5.08 1.78 2.52
C ASN A 597 4.67 3.23 2.78
N LEU A 598 4.45 3.60 4.05
CA LEU A 598 4.32 5.01 4.44
C LEU A 598 5.62 5.72 4.04
N ALA A 599 5.50 6.76 3.23
CA ALA A 599 6.58 7.60 2.77
C ALA A 599 6.19 9.07 2.91
N LEU A 600 7.14 9.88 3.35
CA LEU A 600 7.00 11.31 3.57
C LEU A 600 8.12 12.04 2.84
N ASN A 601 7.77 13.03 2.03
CA ASN A 601 8.70 13.99 1.48
C ASN A 601 8.23 15.42 1.78
N VAL A 602 9.13 16.25 2.27
CA VAL A 602 8.84 17.67 2.53
C VAL A 602 9.54 18.56 1.52
N ALA A 603 8.78 19.44 0.89
CA ALA A 603 9.30 20.48 0.01
C ALA A 603 9.15 21.86 0.64
N SER A 604 10.09 22.76 0.36
CA SER A 604 10.01 24.18 0.75
C SER A 604 9.97 25.12 -0.45
N VAL A 605 9.36 26.29 -0.22
CA VAL A 605 9.54 27.51 -1.00
C VAL A 605 10.13 28.55 -0.07
N ASP A 606 11.29 29.08 -0.47
CA ASP A 606 12.04 30.08 0.28
C ASP A 606 11.29 31.41 0.41
N GLY A 607 11.58 32.14 1.49
CA GLY A 607 11.06 33.47 1.73
C GLY A 607 11.65 34.52 0.78
N THR A 608 11.00 35.67 0.67
CA THR A 608 11.40 36.76 -0.22
C THR A 608 11.62 38.08 0.52
N CYS A 609 12.74 38.73 0.20
CA CYS A 609 13.03 40.12 0.56
C CYS A 609 13.06 40.43 2.08
N GLY A 610 13.35 39.47 2.94
CA GLY A 610 13.32 39.62 4.40
C GLY A 610 11.93 39.47 5.01
N ASN A 611 10.95 38.90 4.29
CA ASN A 611 9.60 38.69 4.79
C ASN A 611 9.41 37.24 5.28
N ASP A 612 8.47 37.06 6.22
CA ASP A 612 8.03 35.74 6.67
C ASP A 612 6.96 35.21 5.71
N ASP A 613 7.33 34.90 4.46
CA ASP A 613 6.42 34.43 3.40
C ASP A 613 6.80 33.05 2.82
N GLY A 614 7.75 32.35 3.44
CA GLY A 614 8.11 30.99 3.08
C GLY A 614 6.96 29.98 3.25
N ILE A 615 7.07 28.84 2.56
CA ILE A 615 6.07 27.76 2.56
C ILE A 615 6.77 26.41 2.74
N ALA A 616 6.23 25.54 3.58
CA ALA A 616 6.61 24.12 3.63
C ALA A 616 5.39 23.24 3.33
N VAL A 617 5.59 22.17 2.55
CA VAL A 617 4.54 21.26 2.09
C VAL A 617 4.97 19.82 2.35
N ALA A 618 4.16 19.07 3.09
CA ALA A 618 4.31 17.65 3.32
C ALA A 618 3.56 16.85 2.25
N MET A 619 4.27 15.97 1.54
CA MET A 619 3.72 15.05 0.56
C MET A 619 3.83 13.63 1.11
N VAL A 620 2.67 13.02 1.39
CA VAL A 620 2.57 11.67 1.96
C VAL A 620 2.10 10.69 0.89
N THR A 621 2.76 9.54 0.78
CA THR A 621 2.36 8.41 -0.07
C THR A 621 2.38 7.12 0.73
N GLY A 622 1.52 6.14 0.40
CA GLY A 622 1.31 4.94 1.23
C GLY A 622 0.76 5.30 2.61
N GLY A 623 0.78 4.37 3.57
CA GLY A 623 0.13 4.58 4.88
C GLY A 623 -1.37 4.25 4.87
N VAL A 624 -1.93 3.97 6.05
CA VAL A 624 -3.38 3.82 6.24
C VAL A 624 -3.99 5.15 6.67
N GLN A 625 -4.96 5.65 5.90
CA GLN A 625 -5.68 6.88 6.22
C GLN A 625 -6.68 6.69 7.40
N PRO A 626 -7.03 7.76 8.14
CA PRO A 626 -6.53 9.15 8.00
C PRO A 626 -5.14 9.36 8.60
N TYR A 627 -4.37 10.29 8.04
CA TYR A 627 -3.09 10.72 8.61
C TYR A 627 -3.30 11.78 9.69
N THR A 628 -2.51 11.69 10.75
CA THR A 628 -2.30 12.77 11.71
C THR A 628 -1.04 13.52 11.31
N ILE A 629 -1.16 14.82 11.04
CA ILE A 629 -0.06 15.70 10.65
C ILE A 629 0.26 16.63 11.82
N GLN A 630 1.52 16.76 12.19
CA GLN A 630 1.96 17.69 13.21
C GLN A 630 3.26 18.39 12.80
N TRP A 631 3.18 19.69 12.57
CA TRP A 631 4.34 20.56 12.37
C TRP A 631 4.89 21.07 13.70
N ASP A 632 6.19 21.38 13.73
CA ASP A 632 6.88 22.04 14.84
C ASP A 632 6.88 23.58 14.74
N ASP A 633 6.01 24.14 13.89
CA ASP A 633 5.82 25.57 13.79
C ASP A 633 5.20 26.15 15.09
N PRO A 634 5.31 27.47 15.35
CA PRO A 634 4.76 28.08 16.56
C PRO A 634 3.25 27.86 16.76
N GLY A 635 2.51 27.60 15.68
CA GLY A 635 1.09 27.30 15.69
C GLY A 635 0.75 25.82 15.93
N SER A 636 1.75 24.92 15.87
CA SER A 636 1.56 23.48 15.94
C SER A 636 0.52 23.00 14.91
N SER A 637 0.68 23.46 13.68
CA SER A 637 -0.23 23.28 12.56
C SER A 637 -0.40 21.81 12.19
N THR A 638 -1.58 21.46 11.66
CA THR A 638 -1.98 20.07 11.34
C THR A 638 -2.43 19.88 9.89
N THR A 639 -2.09 20.83 9.01
CA THR A 639 -2.39 20.83 7.58
C THR A 639 -1.23 20.25 6.77
N ASP A 640 -1.51 19.83 5.54
CA ASP A 640 -0.51 19.34 4.57
C ASP A 640 0.52 20.41 4.16
N SER A 641 0.20 21.69 4.37
CA SER A 641 1.07 22.82 4.09
C SER A 641 0.97 23.88 5.18
N ILE A 642 2.09 24.54 5.43
CA ILE A 642 2.21 25.70 6.31
C ILE A 642 2.84 26.86 5.54
N THR A 643 2.32 28.07 5.76
CA THR A 643 2.68 29.28 4.99
C THR A 643 3.01 30.44 5.92
N GLY A 644 3.70 31.46 5.41
CA GLY A 644 4.03 32.64 6.20
C GLY A 644 5.19 32.37 7.16
N LEU A 645 6.15 31.57 6.69
CA LEU A 645 7.26 31.08 7.49
C LEU A 645 8.45 32.03 7.42
N ALA A 646 9.05 32.29 8.57
CA ALA A 646 10.34 32.96 8.69
C ALA A 646 11.48 32.00 8.32
N VAL A 647 12.71 32.52 8.22
CA VAL A 647 13.91 31.67 8.09
C VAL A 647 14.01 30.70 9.26
N GLY A 648 14.10 29.41 8.97
CA GLY A 648 14.13 28.37 9.99
C GLY A 648 14.03 26.95 9.43
N LEU A 649 14.28 25.97 10.29
CA LEU A 649 14.04 24.56 9.99
C LEU A 649 12.66 24.18 10.55
N TYR A 650 11.81 23.63 9.70
CA TYR A 650 10.47 23.18 10.06
C TYR A 650 10.37 21.68 9.86
N SER A 651 10.13 20.95 10.95
CA SER A 651 9.92 19.51 10.93
C SER A 651 8.43 19.17 11.00
N VAL A 652 8.05 18.11 10.31
CA VAL A 652 6.70 17.55 10.33
C VAL A 652 6.78 16.09 10.72
N THR A 653 5.90 15.70 11.64
CA THR A 653 5.63 14.30 11.96
C THR A 653 4.31 13.91 11.32
N ILE A 654 4.33 12.85 10.52
CA ILE A 654 3.13 12.21 9.97
C ILE A 654 2.97 10.87 10.67
N THR A 655 1.79 10.63 11.23
CA THR A 655 1.40 9.33 11.78
C THR A 655 0.20 8.81 11.03
N ASP A 656 0.26 7.58 10.54
CA ASP A 656 -0.88 6.94 9.89
C ASP A 656 -1.83 6.29 10.91
N ASN A 657 -2.95 5.73 10.44
CA ASN A 657 -3.98 5.14 11.31
C ASN A 657 -3.56 3.80 11.95
N LEU A 658 -2.44 3.20 11.51
CA LEU A 658 -1.81 2.04 12.17
C LEU A 658 -0.75 2.47 13.20
N GLY A 659 -0.48 3.76 13.34
CA GLY A 659 0.46 4.31 14.32
C GLY A 659 1.90 4.43 13.82
N LEU A 660 2.18 4.08 12.55
CA LEU A 660 3.49 4.29 11.96
C LEU A 660 3.74 5.78 11.77
N SER A 661 4.88 6.25 12.29
CA SER A 661 5.22 7.67 12.30
C SER A 661 6.52 7.94 11.56
N LEU A 662 6.49 8.88 10.61
CA LEU A 662 7.66 9.41 9.93
C LEU A 662 7.88 10.87 10.29
N MET A 663 9.14 11.27 10.30
CA MET A 663 9.55 12.65 10.48
C MET A 663 10.45 13.05 9.31
N ASP A 664 10.17 14.21 8.74
CA ASP A 664 11.01 14.86 7.75
C ASP A 664 10.97 16.38 7.99
N SER A 665 11.88 17.12 7.39
CA SER A 665 12.02 18.55 7.63
C SER A 665 12.38 19.30 6.37
N ALA A 666 11.92 20.55 6.27
CA ALA A 666 12.37 21.48 5.26
C ALA A 666 12.99 22.74 5.89
N GLU A 667 14.09 23.18 5.31
CA GLU A 667 14.71 24.46 5.65
C GLU A 667 14.10 25.55 4.77
N ILE A 668 13.64 26.62 5.40
CA ILE A 668 13.24 27.87 4.75
C ILE A 668 14.42 28.82 4.86
N ILE A 669 14.97 29.23 3.72
CA ILE A 669 15.98 30.28 3.66
C ILE A 669 15.37 31.56 3.06
N ASP A 670 16.03 32.70 3.30
CA ASP A 670 15.71 33.98 2.67
C ASP A 670 17.01 34.65 2.22
N PRO A 671 17.27 34.76 0.91
CA PRO A 671 18.46 35.43 0.38
C PRO A 671 18.53 36.94 0.67
N GLY A 672 17.45 37.54 1.16
CA GLY A 672 17.30 38.96 1.45
C GLY A 672 17.33 39.84 0.21
N ALA A 673 17.46 41.16 0.42
CA ALA A 673 17.70 42.10 -0.68
C ALA A 673 19.17 42.03 -1.16
N PRO A 674 19.46 42.27 -2.45
CA PRO A 674 20.82 42.34 -2.95
C PRO A 674 21.61 43.46 -2.26
N ALA A 675 22.87 43.21 -1.91
CA ALA A 675 23.81 44.25 -1.49
C ALA A 675 24.43 44.92 -2.72
N LEU A 676 24.35 46.25 -2.79
CA LEU A 676 24.91 47.07 -3.87
C LEU A 676 26.24 47.69 -3.44
N GLY A 677 27.27 47.60 -4.28
CA GLY A 677 28.53 48.34 -4.17
C GLY A 677 28.73 49.23 -5.40
N LEU A 678 29.37 50.39 -5.23
CA LEU A 678 29.69 51.32 -6.33
C LEU A 678 31.17 51.70 -6.30
N VAL A 679 31.81 51.68 -7.47
CA VAL A 679 33.11 52.33 -7.70
C VAL A 679 32.88 53.53 -8.61
N VAL A 680 33.42 54.70 -8.24
CA VAL A 680 33.22 55.96 -8.96
C VAL A 680 34.55 56.48 -9.51
N SER A 681 34.55 56.92 -10.77
CA SER A 681 35.65 57.67 -11.38
C SER A 681 35.22 59.10 -11.68
N SER A 682 36.05 60.06 -11.28
CA SER A 682 35.88 61.50 -11.57
C SER A 682 35.86 61.80 -13.07
N VAL A 683 35.25 62.92 -13.47
CA VAL A 683 35.48 63.49 -14.82
C VAL A 683 36.90 64.09 -14.90
N SER A 684 37.55 64.06 -16.04
CA SER A 684 38.94 64.53 -16.20
C SER A 684 39.06 66.04 -16.33
N CYS A 685 38.02 66.71 -16.84
CA CYS A 685 37.98 68.17 -17.02
C CYS A 685 36.76 68.78 -16.34
N PHE A 686 36.87 70.05 -15.93
CA PHE A 686 35.71 70.83 -15.49
C PHE A 686 34.66 70.92 -16.60
N GLY A 687 33.41 70.55 -16.31
CA GLY A 687 32.36 70.42 -17.33
C GLY A 687 32.54 69.23 -18.29
N GLY A 688 33.49 68.33 -17.98
CA GLY A 688 33.73 67.10 -18.72
C GLY A 688 32.59 66.09 -18.56
N ASN A 689 32.60 65.09 -19.43
CA ASN A 689 31.58 64.05 -19.48
C ASN A 689 32.21 62.68 -19.64
N ASP A 690 33.33 62.42 -18.98
CA ASP A 690 34.12 61.18 -19.06
C ASP A 690 34.23 60.43 -17.72
N GLY A 691 33.41 60.80 -16.74
CA GLY A 691 33.27 60.10 -15.48
C GLY A 691 32.56 58.75 -15.63
N GLY A 692 32.53 57.97 -14.55
CA GLY A 692 31.97 56.61 -14.55
C GLY A 692 31.50 56.14 -13.18
N ILE A 693 30.45 55.31 -13.19
CA ILE A 693 29.95 54.58 -12.01
C ILE A 693 29.89 53.10 -12.39
N TYR A 694 30.56 52.25 -11.62
CA TYR A 694 30.65 50.81 -11.84
C TYR A 694 29.96 50.10 -10.67
N PRO A 695 28.72 49.59 -10.86
CA PRO A 695 28.01 48.89 -9.80
C PRO A 695 28.42 47.42 -9.73
N SER A 696 28.41 46.87 -8.53
CA SER A 696 28.52 45.44 -8.26
C SER A 696 27.40 45.03 -7.30
N ALA A 697 26.79 43.87 -7.51
CA ALA A 697 25.79 43.33 -6.60
C ALA A 697 26.18 41.93 -6.10
N SER A 698 25.84 41.64 -4.84
CA SER A 698 26.05 40.35 -4.18
C SER A 698 24.92 40.08 -3.17
N GLY A 699 24.54 38.81 -2.95
CA GLY A 699 23.35 38.48 -2.15
C GLY A 699 22.03 38.70 -2.92
N GLY A 700 20.88 38.34 -2.34
CA GLY A 700 19.62 38.28 -3.08
C GLY A 700 19.60 37.19 -4.17
N THR A 701 18.60 37.21 -5.05
CA THR A 701 18.37 36.15 -6.06
C THR A 701 18.69 36.63 -7.49
N PRO A 702 19.83 36.22 -8.10
CA PRO A 702 20.16 36.58 -9.48
C PRO A 702 19.11 36.11 -10.50
N PRO A 703 18.96 36.76 -11.68
CA PRO A 703 19.74 37.89 -12.19
C PRO A 703 19.35 39.25 -11.57
N TYR A 704 20.31 40.19 -11.59
CA TYR A 704 20.09 41.57 -11.12
C TYR A 704 19.78 42.53 -12.28
N THR A 705 18.91 43.49 -12.01
CA THR A 705 18.58 44.62 -12.88
C THR A 705 18.97 45.92 -12.21
N TYR A 706 19.51 46.88 -12.97
CA TYR A 706 19.95 48.17 -12.44
C TYR A 706 19.14 49.30 -13.06
N SER A 707 18.68 50.22 -12.22
CA SER A 707 18.06 51.48 -12.63
C SER A 707 18.76 52.67 -11.98
N TRP A 708 18.64 53.83 -12.62
CA TRP A 708 19.53 54.96 -12.40
C TRP A 708 18.74 56.27 -12.47
N THR A 709 19.10 57.28 -11.69
CA THR A 709 18.54 58.64 -11.82
C THR A 709 19.58 59.71 -11.47
N PRO A 710 19.82 60.72 -12.35
CA PRO A 710 19.29 60.87 -13.71
C PRO A 710 20.03 59.99 -14.76
N GLY A 711 19.32 59.54 -15.80
CA GLY A 711 19.91 58.81 -16.97
C GLY A 711 20.21 57.33 -16.74
N GLY A 712 20.33 56.51 -17.81
CA GLY A 712 20.57 55.05 -17.79
C GLY A 712 22.06 54.63 -17.88
N PRO A 713 22.40 53.33 -18.07
CA PRO A 713 23.74 52.79 -17.84
C PRO A 713 24.75 53.23 -18.92
N LEU A 714 25.31 54.42 -18.75
CA LEU A 714 26.53 54.83 -19.43
C LEU A 714 27.66 54.65 -18.42
N SER A 715 28.18 53.43 -18.23
CA SER A 715 29.29 53.20 -17.29
C SER A 715 30.55 53.99 -17.66
N THR A 716 30.60 54.51 -18.88
CA THR A 716 31.60 55.47 -19.34
C THR A 716 30.88 56.63 -20.02
N SER A 717 31.35 57.85 -19.72
CA SER A 717 30.86 59.13 -20.23
C SER A 717 29.74 59.85 -19.45
N ILE A 718 29.83 59.80 -18.12
CA ILE A 718 28.88 60.47 -17.22
C ILE A 718 29.41 61.86 -16.79
N PRO A 719 28.62 62.93 -16.89
CA PRO A 719 28.96 64.24 -16.32
C PRO A 719 29.00 64.22 -14.78
N ALA A 720 29.75 65.15 -14.19
CA ALA A 720 29.75 65.35 -12.75
C ALA A 720 28.34 65.65 -12.19
N GLY A 721 28.06 65.13 -11.00
CA GLY A 721 26.74 65.26 -10.36
C GLY A 721 26.35 64.05 -9.51
N THR A 722 25.19 64.17 -8.87
CA THR A 722 24.62 63.14 -7.98
C THR A 722 23.77 62.14 -8.75
N TYR A 723 24.05 60.85 -8.55
CA TYR A 723 23.34 59.72 -9.15
C TYR A 723 22.81 58.78 -8.08
N ILE A 724 21.58 58.29 -8.28
CA ILE A 724 20.98 57.21 -7.47
C ILE A 724 20.99 55.96 -8.31
N VAL A 725 21.63 54.90 -7.80
CA VAL A 725 21.67 53.57 -8.42
C VAL A 725 20.79 52.64 -7.60
N VAL A 726 19.82 52.00 -8.24
CA VAL A 726 18.97 50.98 -7.64
C VAL A 726 19.28 49.66 -8.31
N VAL A 727 19.59 48.63 -7.53
CA VAL A 727 19.64 47.25 -7.99
C VAL A 727 18.40 46.52 -7.53
N THR A 728 17.80 45.74 -8.41
CA THR A 728 16.65 44.88 -8.14
C THR A 728 16.97 43.47 -8.60
N ASP A 729 16.79 42.49 -7.73
CA ASP A 729 17.01 41.09 -8.06
C ASP A 729 15.81 40.47 -8.78
N SER A 730 15.86 39.17 -9.08
CA SER A 730 14.81 38.47 -9.82
C SER A 730 13.52 38.23 -9.01
N ASN A 731 13.62 38.27 -7.68
CA ASN A 731 12.46 38.21 -6.77
C ASN A 731 11.83 39.60 -6.55
N GLY A 732 12.39 40.66 -7.16
CA GLY A 732 11.89 42.02 -7.03
C GLY A 732 12.41 42.78 -5.81
N CYS A 733 13.34 42.19 -5.06
CA CYS A 733 13.96 42.83 -3.90
C CYS A 733 14.95 43.91 -4.36
N ALA A 734 14.89 45.11 -3.78
CA ALA A 734 15.66 46.26 -4.24
C ALA A 734 16.55 46.88 -3.16
N ALA A 735 17.74 47.32 -3.57
CA ALA A 735 18.63 48.16 -2.76
C ALA A 735 19.08 49.37 -3.57
N SER A 736 19.30 50.52 -2.91
CA SER A 736 19.70 51.75 -3.58
C SER A 736 20.87 52.44 -2.88
N ILE A 737 21.80 52.98 -3.66
CA ILE A 737 22.89 53.84 -3.19
C ILE A 737 22.88 55.16 -3.95
N THR A 738 23.04 56.27 -3.22
CA THR A 738 23.29 57.59 -3.79
C THR A 738 24.79 57.88 -3.79
N THR A 739 25.34 58.30 -4.92
CA THR A 739 26.75 58.68 -5.06
C THR A 739 26.92 59.96 -5.88
N ASN A 740 28.08 60.59 -5.83
CA ASN A 740 28.40 61.81 -6.57
C ASN A 740 29.67 61.61 -7.39
N ILE A 741 29.63 61.93 -8.69
CA ILE A 741 30.81 61.99 -9.56
C ILE A 741 31.47 63.36 -9.38
N PRO A 742 32.71 63.44 -8.88
CA PRO A 742 33.41 64.71 -8.71
C PRO A 742 34.01 65.22 -10.04
N GLU A 743 34.19 66.54 -10.15
CA GLU A 743 34.94 67.21 -11.21
C GLU A 743 36.08 68.08 -10.65
N PRO A 744 37.18 68.29 -11.40
CA PRO A 744 38.21 69.25 -11.03
C PRO A 744 37.69 70.68 -11.16
N THR A 745 38.32 71.64 -10.48
CA THR A 745 37.99 73.06 -10.63
C THR A 745 38.37 73.57 -12.01
N ALA A 746 37.66 74.58 -12.54
CA ALA A 746 38.01 75.18 -13.83
C ALA A 746 39.41 75.84 -13.80
N ILE A 747 40.18 75.71 -14.89
CA ILE A 747 41.44 76.44 -15.06
C ILE A 747 41.13 77.94 -15.10
N GLN A 748 41.86 78.71 -14.30
CA GLN A 748 41.83 80.16 -14.25
C GLN A 748 43.16 80.73 -14.75
N SER A 749 43.07 81.77 -15.58
CA SER A 749 44.21 82.44 -16.21
C SER A 749 44.19 83.91 -15.85
N ASN A 750 45.15 84.35 -15.03
CA ASN A 750 45.35 85.74 -14.65
C ASN A 750 46.76 86.17 -15.04
N ALA A 751 46.95 87.38 -15.57
CA ALA A 751 48.29 87.88 -15.89
C ALA A 751 48.44 89.38 -15.65
N ALA A 752 49.67 89.78 -15.32
CA ALA A 752 50.12 91.15 -15.33
C ALA A 752 50.87 91.43 -16.64
N VAL A 753 50.40 92.41 -17.42
CA VAL A 753 50.99 92.76 -18.72
C VAL A 753 51.82 94.04 -18.58
N PHE A 754 53.10 93.96 -18.93
CA PHE A 754 54.06 95.05 -18.93
C PHE A 754 54.32 95.53 -20.36
N SER A 755 54.10 96.82 -20.61
CA SER A 755 54.24 97.46 -21.94
C SER A 755 55.70 97.64 -22.37
N ASP A 756 55.96 97.53 -23.67
CA ASP A 756 57.22 97.93 -24.29
C ASP A 756 57.14 99.39 -24.74
N SER A 757 57.70 100.30 -23.96
CA SER A 757 57.53 101.74 -24.14
C SER A 757 58.18 102.32 -25.39
N ASN A 758 59.13 101.60 -26.03
CA ASN A 758 59.88 102.08 -27.19
C ASN A 758 60.03 101.04 -28.32
N ASN A 759 59.23 99.98 -28.31
CA ASN A 759 59.31 98.88 -29.27
C ASN A 759 60.71 98.21 -29.31
N THR A 760 61.39 98.17 -28.15
CA THR A 760 62.76 97.69 -27.97
C THR A 760 62.86 96.23 -27.55
N GLY A 761 61.72 95.54 -27.40
CA GLY A 761 61.65 94.17 -26.90
C GLY A 761 61.88 94.10 -25.39
N VAL A 762 61.20 94.95 -24.61
CA VAL A 762 61.30 94.96 -23.13
C VAL A 762 59.96 94.72 -22.43
N GLY A 763 58.86 94.52 -23.18
CA GLY A 763 57.57 94.13 -22.62
C GLY A 763 57.61 92.72 -22.02
N ALA A 764 56.68 92.42 -21.12
CA ALA A 764 56.56 91.10 -20.51
C ALA A 764 55.11 90.80 -20.14
N ILE A 765 54.75 89.53 -20.09
CA ILE A 765 53.50 89.05 -19.50
C ILE A 765 53.90 88.07 -18.40
N ILE A 766 53.57 88.41 -17.15
CA ILE A 766 53.78 87.56 -15.98
C ILE A 766 52.44 86.92 -15.65
N HIS A 767 52.35 85.61 -15.81
CA HIS A 767 51.13 84.83 -15.75
C HIS A 767 51.03 84.07 -14.42
N ASN A 768 49.81 83.80 -13.95
CA ASN A 768 49.53 82.94 -12.81
C ASN A 768 48.33 82.04 -13.14
N THR A 769 48.58 80.74 -13.21
CA THR A 769 47.57 79.73 -13.50
C THR A 769 47.14 79.00 -12.24
N SER A 770 45.84 78.86 -12.02
CA SER A 770 45.27 78.08 -10.91
C SER A 770 44.03 77.30 -11.35
N GLY A 771 43.63 76.26 -10.62
CA GLY A 771 42.55 75.35 -11.04
C GLY A 771 42.94 74.40 -12.16
N GLY A 772 42.09 73.43 -12.52
CA GLY A 772 42.49 72.26 -13.31
C GLY A 772 43.46 71.35 -12.57
N THR A 773 44.17 70.50 -13.30
CA THR A 773 45.13 69.53 -12.73
C THR A 773 46.57 69.84 -13.13
N SER A 774 47.37 70.35 -12.20
CA SER A 774 48.81 70.59 -12.38
C SER A 774 49.58 69.28 -12.68
N PRO A 775 50.67 69.30 -13.48
CA PRO A 775 51.35 70.45 -14.10
C PRO A 775 50.61 71.06 -15.31
N TYR A 776 50.90 72.33 -15.61
CA TYR A 776 50.39 73.02 -16.80
C TYR A 776 51.46 73.13 -17.88
N THR A 777 51.01 73.11 -19.12
CA THR A 777 51.79 73.46 -20.32
C THR A 777 51.24 74.74 -20.92
N TYR A 778 52.14 75.55 -21.45
CA TYR A 778 51.84 76.87 -21.99
C TYR A 778 52.25 76.89 -23.46
N LEU A 779 51.46 77.58 -24.29
CA LEU A 779 51.83 77.86 -25.67
C LEU A 779 51.38 79.26 -26.07
N TRP A 780 52.34 80.14 -26.25
CA TRP A 780 52.13 81.53 -26.61
C TRP A 780 52.13 81.75 -28.13
N THR A 781 51.25 82.60 -28.62
CA THR A 781 51.18 83.04 -30.02
C THR A 781 51.05 84.56 -30.09
N PRO A 782 51.81 85.27 -30.96
CA PRO A 782 52.85 84.75 -31.86
C PRO A 782 54.14 84.41 -31.11
N GLY A 783 54.92 83.46 -31.64
CA GLY A 783 56.28 83.15 -31.14
C GLY A 783 56.49 81.70 -30.67
N GLY A 784 55.44 81.00 -30.25
CA GLY A 784 55.51 79.58 -29.88
C GLY A 784 56.22 79.29 -28.55
N GLU A 785 56.44 80.31 -27.72
CA GLU A 785 57.08 80.15 -26.40
C GLU A 785 56.22 79.28 -25.47
N THR A 786 56.87 78.46 -24.64
CA THR A 786 56.18 77.45 -23.80
C THR A 786 56.38 77.64 -22.30
N THR A 787 56.90 78.79 -21.88
CA THR A 787 57.02 79.17 -20.46
C THR A 787 55.74 79.83 -19.95
N GLU A 788 55.48 79.73 -18.64
CA GLU A 788 54.35 80.42 -18.00
C GLU A 788 54.41 81.93 -18.26
N ASP A 789 55.59 82.50 -17.99
CA ASP A 789 55.89 83.90 -18.23
C ASP A 789 56.63 84.08 -19.56
N ILE A 790 56.33 85.15 -20.29
CA ILE A 790 57.10 85.56 -21.47
C ILE A 790 57.57 86.99 -21.33
N SER A 791 58.80 87.26 -21.75
CA SER A 791 59.43 88.59 -21.66
C SER A 791 60.18 88.90 -22.96
N GLY A 792 60.64 90.13 -23.14
CA GLY A 792 61.28 90.56 -24.37
C GLY A 792 60.29 90.94 -25.48
N LEU A 793 59.04 91.17 -25.11
CA LEU A 793 57.93 91.37 -26.04
C LEU A 793 57.93 92.79 -26.59
N VAL A 794 57.52 92.91 -27.86
CA VAL A 794 57.21 94.19 -28.50
C VAL A 794 55.71 94.48 -28.36
N ALA A 795 55.28 95.68 -28.72
CA ALA A 795 53.85 95.99 -28.69
C ALA A 795 53.08 95.08 -29.68
N GLY A 796 52.03 94.41 -29.22
CA GLY A 796 51.31 93.40 -29.97
C GLY A 796 50.27 92.65 -29.15
N THR A 797 49.49 91.79 -29.81
CA THR A 797 48.54 90.88 -29.16
C THR A 797 49.17 89.51 -29.02
N TYR A 798 49.13 88.97 -27.80
CA TYR A 798 49.67 87.67 -27.45
C TYR A 798 48.55 86.81 -26.85
N SER A 799 48.35 85.59 -27.37
CA SER A 799 47.43 84.62 -26.79
C SER A 799 48.20 83.47 -26.16
N ILE A 800 47.77 83.02 -24.98
CA ILE A 800 48.28 81.82 -24.32
C ILE A 800 47.23 80.71 -24.41
N LEU A 801 47.63 79.54 -24.89
CA LEU A 801 46.92 78.29 -24.67
C LEU A 801 47.53 77.63 -23.43
N ILE A 802 46.72 77.45 -22.40
CA ILE A 802 47.11 76.76 -21.16
C ILE A 802 46.46 75.40 -21.23
N THR A 803 47.24 74.32 -21.10
CA THR A 803 46.72 72.96 -21.05
C THR A 803 47.22 72.29 -19.77
N ASP A 804 46.33 71.73 -18.98
CA ASP A 804 46.68 71.02 -17.75
C ASP A 804 47.13 69.56 -18.02
N ASP A 805 47.48 68.83 -16.96
CA ASP A 805 48.02 67.47 -17.05
C ASP A 805 47.01 66.43 -17.58
N HIS A 806 45.71 66.76 -17.52
CA HIS A 806 44.63 65.92 -18.06
C HIS A 806 44.21 66.34 -19.48
N GLY A 807 44.95 67.26 -20.10
CA GLY A 807 44.70 67.73 -21.47
C GLY A 807 43.56 68.75 -21.58
N CYS A 808 43.05 69.24 -20.45
CA CYS A 808 42.03 70.29 -20.42
C CYS A 808 42.69 71.62 -20.76
N SER A 809 42.12 72.39 -21.69
CA SER A 809 42.75 73.63 -22.15
C SER A 809 41.83 74.84 -22.15
N ILE A 810 42.41 76.00 -21.86
CA ILE A 810 41.80 77.32 -22.00
C ILE A 810 42.71 78.22 -22.85
N THR A 811 42.11 79.14 -23.60
CA THR A 811 42.86 80.15 -24.36
C THR A 811 42.53 81.54 -23.84
N GLN A 812 43.56 82.32 -23.52
CA GLN A 812 43.42 83.70 -23.07
C GLN A 812 44.22 84.64 -23.98
N VAL A 813 43.75 85.89 -24.13
CA VAL A 813 44.37 86.90 -25.00
C VAL A 813 44.78 88.12 -24.18
N TYR A 814 46.00 88.60 -24.40
CA TYR A 814 46.62 89.76 -23.77
C TYR A 814 47.16 90.73 -24.83
N VAL A 815 47.26 92.01 -24.49
CA VAL A 815 47.77 93.05 -25.40
C VAL A 815 48.90 93.82 -24.72
N VAL A 816 50.11 93.72 -25.27
CA VAL A 816 51.29 94.52 -24.87
C VAL A 816 51.23 95.84 -25.64
N GLY A 817 51.10 96.97 -24.95
CA GLY A 817 50.99 98.29 -25.56
C GLY A 817 52.33 99.00 -25.81
N ASN A 818 52.36 99.95 -26.74
CA ASN A 818 53.44 100.95 -26.96
C ASN A 818 53.10 102.20 -26.15
N ILE A 819 53.81 102.49 -25.06
CA ILE A 819 53.51 103.67 -24.22
C ILE A 819 54.77 104.52 -24.03
N LEU A 820 54.83 105.66 -24.74
CA LEU A 820 55.68 106.80 -24.40
C LEU A 820 55.32 107.26 -22.98
N GLY A 821 56.28 107.25 -22.06
CA GLY A 821 56.07 107.64 -20.67
C GLY A 821 55.40 109.01 -20.55
N ILE A 822 54.52 109.17 -19.56
CA ILE A 822 53.97 110.47 -19.16
C ILE A 822 55.11 111.31 -18.53
N ALA A 823 55.91 111.92 -19.39
CA ALA A 823 56.53 113.22 -19.13
C ALA A 823 55.48 114.29 -19.48
N ASP A 824 55.44 115.38 -18.71
CA ASP A 824 54.49 116.51 -18.85
C ASP A 824 54.23 116.84 -20.33
N PHE A 825 53.00 116.57 -20.80
CA PHE A 825 52.59 116.88 -22.16
C PHE A 825 51.98 118.28 -22.15
N SER A 826 52.65 119.25 -22.78
CA SER A 826 52.13 120.59 -23.01
C SER A 826 52.11 120.89 -24.52
N ALA A 827 51.07 120.42 -25.20
CA ALA A 827 50.81 120.85 -26.57
C ALA A 827 50.24 122.28 -26.54
N HIS A 828 51.14 123.27 -26.65
CA HIS A 828 50.84 124.68 -27.01
C HIS A 828 49.85 125.44 -26.11
N LEU A 829 49.55 124.93 -24.90
CA LEU A 829 48.85 125.70 -23.87
C LEU A 829 49.87 126.52 -23.08
N GLY A 830 49.81 127.84 -23.20
CA GLY A 830 50.54 128.75 -22.30
C GLY A 830 49.86 128.80 -20.94
N TYR A 831 50.34 128.02 -19.97
CA TYR A 831 49.80 128.00 -18.61
C TYR A 831 50.89 127.89 -17.55
N SER A 832 50.61 128.43 -16.36
CA SER A 832 51.42 128.27 -15.17
C SER A 832 50.56 127.79 -14.00
N ILE A 833 51.19 127.09 -13.07
CA ILE A 833 50.56 126.60 -11.84
C ILE A 833 51.43 127.07 -10.70
N ASN A 834 50.86 127.86 -9.78
CA ASN A 834 51.59 128.37 -8.64
C ASN A 834 50.73 128.45 -7.37
N PRO A 835 51.28 128.04 -6.20
CA PRO A 835 52.51 127.25 -6.07
C PRO A 835 52.29 125.80 -6.51
N ASN A 836 53.30 125.15 -7.10
CA ASN A 836 53.38 123.70 -7.23
C ASN A 836 54.85 123.30 -7.07
N PRO A 837 55.27 122.67 -5.94
CA PRO A 837 54.43 122.00 -4.94
C PRO A 837 53.52 122.92 -4.10
N SER A 838 52.37 122.42 -3.62
CA SER A 838 51.34 123.17 -2.86
C SER A 838 50.90 122.43 -1.59
N SER A 839 50.35 123.12 -0.58
CA SER A 839 49.70 122.50 0.60
C SER A 839 48.20 122.26 0.41
N GLY A 840 47.75 122.12 -0.84
CA GLY A 840 46.36 121.90 -1.23
C GLY A 840 45.84 122.91 -2.24
N ASN A 841 46.06 124.21 -2.01
CA ASN A 841 45.51 125.26 -2.89
C ASN A 841 46.56 125.79 -3.85
N PHE A 842 46.23 125.84 -5.13
CA PHE A 842 47.07 126.43 -6.16
C PHE A 842 46.24 127.17 -7.20
N VAL A 843 46.87 128.11 -7.89
CA VAL A 843 46.24 128.87 -8.96
C VAL A 843 46.71 128.34 -10.30
N LEU A 844 45.76 127.97 -11.15
CA LEU A 844 45.99 127.78 -12.57
C LEU A 844 45.87 129.14 -13.26
N GLU A 845 46.94 129.60 -13.91
CA GLU A 845 46.93 130.78 -14.75
C GLU A 845 47.17 130.41 -16.21
N LEU A 846 46.35 130.94 -17.11
CA LEU A 846 46.47 130.79 -18.55
C LEU A 846 46.96 132.11 -19.17
N GLU A 847 47.76 132.06 -20.23
CA GLU A 847 48.29 133.24 -20.90
C GLU A 847 47.19 134.16 -21.46
N ARG A 848 46.05 133.59 -21.86
CA ARG A 848 44.85 134.31 -22.31
C ARG A 848 43.56 133.68 -21.78
N ARG A 849 42.50 134.49 -21.71
CA ARG A 849 41.17 134.07 -21.23
C ARG A 849 40.58 133.02 -22.17
N GLN A 850 40.19 131.87 -21.63
CA GLN A 850 39.60 130.77 -22.39
C GLN A 850 38.08 130.76 -22.22
N LYS A 851 37.33 130.37 -23.26
CA LYS A 851 35.87 130.23 -23.17
C LYS A 851 35.43 129.07 -22.28
N LEU A 852 36.14 127.95 -22.35
CA LEU A 852 35.91 126.75 -21.53
C LEU A 852 37.25 126.09 -21.20
N ILE A 853 37.41 125.72 -19.93
CA ILE A 853 38.51 124.92 -19.42
C ILE A 853 37.88 123.70 -18.74
N VAL A 854 38.14 122.51 -19.26
CA VAL A 854 37.81 121.26 -18.60
C VAL A 854 39.06 120.80 -17.87
N LEU A 855 38.96 120.75 -16.55
CA LEU A 855 40.04 120.41 -15.64
C LEU A 855 39.72 119.11 -14.94
N GLN A 856 40.69 118.22 -14.85
CA GLN A 856 40.56 116.96 -14.12
C GLN A 856 41.84 116.68 -13.35
N VAL A 857 41.75 116.44 -12.05
CA VAL A 857 42.86 115.98 -11.20
C VAL A 857 42.61 114.53 -10.84
N SER A 858 43.62 113.69 -11.03
CA SER A 858 43.59 112.30 -10.60
C SER A 858 44.75 111.96 -9.68
N ASP A 859 44.58 110.95 -8.83
CA ASP A 859 45.68 110.39 -8.04
C ASP A 859 46.60 109.48 -8.88
N LEU A 860 47.65 108.92 -8.24
CA LEU A 860 48.59 107.99 -8.88
C LEU A 860 47.94 106.70 -9.40
N LEU A 861 46.75 106.34 -8.91
CA LEU A 861 46.00 105.16 -9.34
C LEU A 861 45.01 105.50 -10.46
N GLY A 862 44.99 106.74 -10.95
CA GLY A 862 44.10 107.21 -12.00
C GLY A 862 42.68 107.52 -11.53
N ARG A 863 42.41 107.52 -10.23
CA ARG A 863 41.09 107.89 -9.70
C ARG A 863 40.93 109.40 -9.77
N ILE A 864 39.82 109.85 -10.33
CA ILE A 864 39.50 111.28 -10.46
C ILE A 864 39.11 111.82 -9.09
N ILE A 865 39.88 112.81 -8.63
CA ILE A 865 39.73 113.45 -7.33
C ILE A 865 38.99 114.78 -7.46
N LEU A 866 39.20 115.48 -8.57
CA LEU A 866 38.51 116.72 -8.89
C LEU A 866 38.25 116.77 -10.39
N GLU A 867 37.06 117.20 -10.80
CA GLU A 867 36.76 117.53 -12.19
C GLU A 867 35.88 118.78 -12.23
N GLU A 868 36.28 119.77 -13.02
CA GLU A 868 35.61 121.06 -13.11
C GLU A 868 35.56 121.57 -14.55
N GLU A 869 34.45 122.21 -14.91
CA GLU A 869 34.32 123.00 -16.13
C GLU A 869 34.25 124.49 -15.78
N ILE A 870 35.20 125.26 -16.29
CA ILE A 870 35.38 126.67 -15.96
C ILE A 870 35.16 127.49 -17.22
N HIS A 871 34.17 128.39 -17.19
CA HIS A 871 33.81 129.21 -18.34
C HIS A 871 34.34 130.64 -18.23
N GLY A 872 34.99 131.13 -19.29
CA GLY A 872 35.38 132.54 -19.39
C GLY A 872 36.41 132.99 -18.35
N ALA A 873 37.39 132.16 -17.99
CA ALA A 873 38.42 132.46 -17.00
C ALA A 873 39.83 132.56 -17.62
N LYS A 874 40.66 133.43 -17.05
CA LYS A 874 42.12 133.50 -17.34
C LYS A 874 42.94 132.91 -16.20
N SER A 875 42.40 132.91 -14.99
CA SER A 875 42.94 132.22 -13.84
C SER A 875 41.82 131.56 -13.05
N HIS A 876 42.12 130.46 -12.36
CA HIS A 876 41.19 129.75 -11.49
C HIS A 876 41.93 129.15 -10.31
N VAL A 877 41.34 129.25 -9.11
CA VAL A 877 41.91 128.69 -7.89
C VAL A 877 41.36 127.30 -7.71
N ILE A 878 42.25 126.33 -7.52
CA ILE A 878 41.91 124.94 -7.31
C ILE A 878 42.25 124.57 -5.88
N ASP A 879 41.26 124.04 -5.16
CA ASP A 879 41.39 123.65 -3.76
C ASP A 879 41.43 122.13 -3.61
N LEU A 880 42.60 121.62 -3.23
CA LEU A 880 42.82 120.21 -2.89
C LEU A 880 43.27 120.05 -1.43
N THR A 881 42.96 120.99 -0.53
CA THR A 881 43.37 120.91 0.90
C THR A 881 42.83 119.69 1.63
N ALA A 882 41.70 119.14 1.17
CA ALA A 882 41.13 117.92 1.71
C ALA A 882 41.86 116.64 1.28
N GLN A 883 42.78 116.72 0.30
CA GLN A 883 43.47 115.57 -0.26
C GLN A 883 44.77 115.30 0.50
N PRO A 884 45.12 114.02 0.71
CA PRO A 884 46.35 113.67 1.41
C PRO A 884 47.59 114.08 0.62
N THR A 885 48.70 114.24 1.34
CA THR A 885 50.03 114.45 0.78
C THR A 885 50.37 113.40 -0.27
N GLY A 886 50.83 113.82 -1.44
CA GLY A 886 51.07 112.90 -2.54
C GLY A 886 51.28 113.56 -3.90
N VAL A 887 51.51 112.72 -4.90
CA VAL A 887 51.61 113.12 -6.30
C VAL A 887 50.24 112.96 -6.96
N TYR A 888 49.83 113.96 -7.73
CA TYR A 888 48.61 113.97 -8.50
C TYR A 888 48.90 114.35 -9.94
N PHE A 889 47.96 114.08 -10.84
CA PHE A 889 48.05 114.48 -12.24
C PHE A 889 46.88 115.38 -12.59
N LEU A 890 47.21 116.57 -13.07
CA LEU A 890 46.26 117.53 -13.59
C LEU A 890 46.20 117.40 -15.10
N LYS A 891 45.04 117.05 -15.61
CA LYS A 891 44.69 117.13 -17.02
C LYS A 891 43.87 118.38 -17.27
N LEU A 892 44.31 119.17 -18.23
CA LEU A 892 43.66 120.39 -18.70
C LEU A 892 43.25 120.20 -20.14
N ARG A 893 42.05 120.64 -20.49
CA ARG A 893 41.58 120.74 -21.86
C ARG A 893 40.90 122.08 -22.04
N THR A 894 41.36 122.86 -23.01
CA THR A 894 40.72 124.10 -23.41
C THR A 894 40.43 124.05 -24.90
N GLU A 895 39.83 125.11 -25.45
CA GLU A 895 39.68 125.26 -26.89
C GLU A 895 41.04 125.28 -27.64
N ASP A 896 42.11 125.69 -26.95
CA ASP A 896 43.46 125.84 -27.51
C ASP A 896 44.29 124.55 -27.46
N GLY A 897 43.85 123.51 -26.74
CA GLY A 897 44.53 122.23 -26.69
C GLY A 897 44.31 121.47 -25.38
N SER A 898 45.19 120.52 -25.09
CA SER A 898 45.18 119.79 -23.82
C SER A 898 46.58 119.60 -23.27
N ALA A 899 46.69 119.65 -21.95
CA ALA A 899 47.93 119.39 -21.24
C ALA A 899 47.72 118.40 -20.09
N ILE A 900 48.76 117.65 -19.75
CA ILE A 900 48.81 116.84 -18.51
C ILE A 900 50.04 117.28 -17.73
N ARG A 901 49.86 117.59 -16.45
CA ARG A 901 50.91 118.06 -15.56
C ARG A 901 50.93 117.32 -14.25
N LYS A 902 52.12 117.00 -13.77
CA LYS A 902 52.32 116.50 -12.39
C LYS A 902 52.12 117.62 -11.35
N LEU A 903 51.31 117.35 -10.35
CA LEU A 903 51.12 118.15 -9.14
C LEU A 903 51.71 117.43 -7.93
N VAL A 904 52.31 118.19 -7.01
CA VAL A 904 52.84 117.67 -5.75
C VAL A 904 52.14 118.40 -4.59
N LEU A 905 51.43 117.64 -3.75
CA LEU A 905 50.82 118.14 -2.52
C LEU A 905 51.69 117.76 -1.30
N TYR A 906 51.99 118.75 -0.45
CA TYR A 906 52.79 118.65 0.79
C TYR A 906 51.97 118.81 2.07
#